data_AF-A0A6I0E5S1-F1
#
_entry.id   AF-A0A6I0E5S1-F1
#
_cell.length_a   1.000
_cell.length_b   1.000
_cell.length_c   1.000
_cell.angle_alpha   90.00
_cell.angle_beta   90.00
_cell.angle_gamma   90.00
#
_symmetry.space_group_name_H-M   'P 1'
#
loop_
_entity.id
_entity.type
_entity.pdbx_description
1 polymer ?
#
loop_
_entity_poly.entity_id
_entity_poly.type
_entity_poly.pdbx_seq_one_letter_code
_entity_poly.pdbx_strand_id
1 'polypeptide(L)'
;MRIHYTLSLVFLLLSIAYNSKSQDWNTIFTLETDAEYYMADGNFNKAAETYLKALKKYPESANLMFKAGYCYLKTDDQKKEALYYLEEASQKVSDRYDPKSLKEPNAPPEVLYSLGIAYMLDLNFEKAASAFNEYKKYVKTKDTDVLALIDQHLKSCANAKTFIDNPIGLDLKNLGEIINTDQSNYNAIISGDGKTLAFTTKTSTGNKIFISKFENDTWSKPVEITRNLGSKFLVTSCLAYEGQELYLIEEDPSNSEIVVSFLQKNKWSKPVKAAKPINSKYNEGHVFVTKDGNTVYFTSDRKGGLGGFDIYKTTIVGDSWGEPTNLGPNINTPLNEASPFLTPDEKYLFFSSEGHNSIGGLDIFYTSLEGTTNIKNVGYPLNTPDDNLFFYPTGLNTGLYSYFSNDGIGGLDIHSVEIIPYVDLKINIMLAENAPNDKSYAYTLTNLSSNKILNNQNGRGVKQYTQKVMPGKYNVVISGDGFQMAENMVEIPNNPSKGEFSVSVVLNGLVKEEPVVIAELPETKKQEEISKPIEVKKEEPIPVVVKKEEPIKVQEKKETRNEEKTIADDTKKPEAKKELPKKEVKKRETEKPKKEVVKKETITPKKEPLPAVEFKKSAIVSHTVPISYSVQLLASKQPVDINYFEKLDSISVTISPEGYYRYSVGNTRTVQESEQILSKLKSIGIGNAYVRINREHPGFTIQIIALSKPKKLNQFESLSDLMVYKGSDGLYRYCVGKYATPEEAQSDLNKLSTLGYSNAFVRVLGR
;
A
#
# COMPACT_ATOMS: atom_id res chain seq x y z
N MET A 1 25.19 -21.67 75.70
CA MET A 1 24.52 -20.36 75.80
C MET A 1 25.26 -19.39 74.85
N ARG A 2 25.34 -19.49 73.52
CA ARG A 2 24.47 -19.98 72.42
C ARG A 2 23.02 -19.52 72.55
N ILE A 3 22.58 -18.75 71.55
CA ILE A 3 21.31 -18.00 71.38
C ILE A 3 21.43 -16.56 71.92
N HIS A 4 21.82 -15.60 71.05
CA HIS A 4 21.34 -14.20 71.01
C HIS A 4 22.08 -13.24 70.03
N TYR A 5 23.10 -13.68 69.26
CA TYR A 5 23.71 -12.84 68.21
C TYR A 5 23.35 -13.20 66.76
N THR A 6 22.46 -14.16 66.53
CA THR A 6 22.04 -14.58 65.18
C THR A 6 20.67 -14.04 64.75
N LEU A 7 19.86 -13.44 65.62
CA LEU A 7 18.55 -12.89 65.24
C LEU A 7 18.59 -11.41 64.79
N SER A 8 19.48 -10.59 65.34
CA SER A 8 19.55 -9.15 65.00
C SER A 8 20.27 -8.88 63.68
N LEU A 9 21.25 -9.70 63.28
CA LEU A 9 21.86 -9.62 61.95
C LEU A 9 20.90 -10.11 60.85
N VAL A 10 20.06 -11.11 61.17
CA VAL A 10 19.02 -11.62 60.27
C VAL A 10 17.88 -10.62 60.12
N PHE A 11 17.48 -9.89 61.16
CA PHE A 11 16.50 -8.80 61.04
C PHE A 11 17.04 -7.54 60.34
N LEU A 12 18.31 -7.18 60.52
CA LEU A 12 18.95 -6.08 59.78
C LEU A 12 19.17 -6.45 58.30
N LEU A 13 19.55 -7.69 57.99
CA LEU A 13 19.64 -8.20 56.61
C LEU A 13 18.25 -8.39 55.99
N LEU A 14 17.23 -8.79 56.76
CA LEU A 14 15.84 -8.88 56.27
C LEU A 14 15.22 -7.51 56.02
N SER A 15 15.54 -6.49 56.82
CA SER A 15 15.05 -5.12 56.62
C SER A 15 15.83 -4.36 55.52
N ILE A 16 17.13 -4.61 55.37
CA ILE A 16 17.90 -4.14 54.20
C ILE A 16 17.45 -4.89 52.93
N ALA A 17 17.17 -6.19 52.99
CA ALA A 17 16.64 -6.96 51.87
C ALA A 17 15.18 -6.59 51.53
N TYR A 18 14.35 -6.22 52.52
CA TYR A 18 13.01 -5.70 52.26
C TYR A 18 13.06 -4.31 51.62
N ASN A 19 13.96 -3.44 52.08
CA ASN A 19 14.16 -2.11 51.49
C ASN A 19 14.81 -2.20 50.09
N SER A 20 15.75 -3.11 49.86
CA SER A 20 16.35 -3.33 48.53
C SER A 20 15.33 -3.93 47.55
N LYS A 21 14.57 -4.96 47.98
CA LYS A 21 13.47 -5.52 47.16
C LYS A 21 12.38 -4.49 46.88
N SER A 22 12.07 -3.61 47.83
CA SER A 22 11.11 -2.51 47.61
C SER A 22 11.62 -1.45 46.63
N GLN A 23 12.94 -1.17 46.61
CA GLN A 23 13.57 -0.29 45.61
C GLN A 23 13.61 -0.94 44.22
N ASP A 24 13.82 -2.26 44.16
CA ASP A 24 13.79 -3.02 42.89
C ASP A 24 12.40 -3.00 42.25
N TRP A 25 11.31 -3.14 43.02
CA TRP A 25 9.95 -3.09 42.47
C TRP A 25 9.54 -1.72 41.92
N ASN A 26 9.94 -0.63 42.58
CA ASN A 26 9.70 0.71 42.03
C ASN A 26 10.48 0.93 40.72
N THR A 27 11.69 0.36 40.64
CA THR A 27 12.53 0.43 39.43
C THR A 27 11.92 -0.39 38.30
N ILE A 28 11.48 -1.63 38.58
CA ILE A 28 10.77 -2.49 37.61
C ILE A 28 9.51 -1.78 37.11
N PHE A 29 8.68 -1.24 38.01
CA PHE A 29 7.48 -0.50 37.63
C PHE A 29 7.78 0.70 36.71
N THR A 30 8.84 1.45 37.00
CA THR A 30 9.27 2.58 36.17
C THR A 30 9.70 2.10 34.78
N LEU A 31 10.52 1.06 34.72
CA LEU A 31 10.99 0.48 33.44
C LEU A 31 9.83 -0.09 32.62
N GLU A 32 8.88 -0.80 33.25
CA GLU A 32 7.68 -1.26 32.55
C GLU A 32 6.85 -0.09 32.05
N THR A 33 6.61 0.94 32.87
CA THR A 33 5.85 2.13 32.44
C THR A 33 6.51 2.82 31.24
N ASP A 34 7.84 2.97 31.26
CA ASP A 34 8.60 3.52 30.14
C ASP A 34 8.50 2.63 28.89
N ALA A 35 8.57 1.30 29.05
CA ALA A 35 8.45 0.34 27.96
C ALA A 35 7.04 0.35 27.33
N GLU A 36 5.98 0.40 28.15
CA GLU A 36 4.60 0.53 27.70
C GLU A 36 4.39 1.85 26.95
N TYR A 37 5.04 2.95 27.39
CA TYR A 37 5.03 4.21 26.66
C TYR A 37 5.70 4.08 25.28
N TYR A 38 6.89 3.46 25.19
CA TYR A 38 7.55 3.24 23.91
C TYR A 38 6.75 2.32 22.99
N MET A 39 6.09 1.30 23.53
CA MET A 39 5.20 0.42 22.77
C MET A 39 3.99 1.18 22.22
N ALA A 40 3.37 2.05 23.02
CA ALA A 40 2.26 2.90 22.58
C ALA A 40 2.69 3.94 21.50
N ASP A 41 3.95 4.37 21.52
CA ASP A 41 4.55 5.23 20.49
C ASP A 41 5.02 4.43 19.24
N GLY A 42 4.87 3.10 19.25
CA GLY A 42 5.29 2.21 18.17
C GLY A 42 6.81 1.98 18.07
N ASN A 43 7.57 2.36 19.11
CA ASN A 43 9.01 2.15 19.22
C ASN A 43 9.29 0.81 19.93
N PHE A 44 8.97 -0.29 19.23
CA PHE A 44 9.04 -1.64 19.79
C PHE A 44 10.47 -2.07 20.16
N ASN A 45 11.48 -1.69 19.38
CA ASN A 45 12.87 -1.99 19.72
C ASN A 45 13.25 -1.40 21.10
N LYS A 46 12.99 -0.11 21.31
CA LYS A 46 13.26 0.55 22.59
C LYS A 46 12.40 0.00 23.73
N ALA A 47 11.16 -0.40 23.45
CA ALA A 47 10.30 -1.09 24.42
C ALA A 47 10.92 -2.44 24.83
N ALA A 48 11.36 -3.26 23.88
CA ALA A 48 12.01 -4.55 24.12
C ALA A 48 13.26 -4.38 24.99
N GLU A 49 14.18 -3.48 24.61
CA GLU A 49 15.38 -3.18 25.40
C GLU A 49 15.06 -2.75 26.84
N THR A 50 13.97 -2.02 27.02
CA THR A 50 13.53 -1.53 28.32
C THR A 50 12.90 -2.64 29.16
N TYR A 51 12.09 -3.52 28.57
CA TYR A 51 11.63 -4.75 29.23
C TYR A 51 12.78 -5.66 29.63
N LEU A 52 13.82 -5.80 28.80
CA LEU A 52 15.00 -6.58 29.17
C LEU A 52 15.75 -5.99 30.36
N LYS A 53 15.75 -4.67 30.55
CA LYS A 53 16.29 -4.04 31.77
C LYS A 53 15.46 -4.39 33.00
N ALA A 54 14.13 -4.44 32.88
CA ALA A 54 13.25 -4.90 33.95
C ALA A 54 13.45 -6.39 34.25
N LEU A 55 13.59 -7.21 33.20
CA LEU A 55 13.82 -8.66 33.32
C LEU A 55 15.14 -8.98 34.03
N LYS A 56 16.20 -8.17 33.85
CA LYS A 56 17.45 -8.31 34.64
C LYS A 56 17.23 -8.14 36.15
N LYS A 57 16.19 -7.42 36.57
CA LYS A 57 15.81 -7.23 37.99
C LYS A 57 14.82 -8.28 38.47
N TYR A 58 14.02 -8.85 37.56
CA TYR A 58 13.10 -9.94 37.86
C TYR A 58 13.18 -11.08 36.82
N PRO A 59 14.24 -11.89 36.83
CA PRO A 59 14.54 -12.84 35.75
C PRO A 59 13.55 -13.99 35.60
N GLU A 60 12.74 -14.28 36.62
CA GLU A 60 11.78 -15.38 36.60
C GLU A 60 10.42 -15.00 36.01
N SER A 61 10.23 -13.74 35.62
CA SER A 61 8.98 -13.21 35.08
C SER A 61 8.75 -13.65 33.64
N ALA A 62 7.86 -14.62 33.46
CA ALA A 62 7.38 -15.01 32.13
C ALA A 62 6.57 -13.87 31.47
N ASN A 63 5.94 -12.99 32.26
CA ASN A 63 5.27 -11.80 31.75
C ASN A 63 6.25 -10.83 31.06
N LEU A 64 7.35 -10.46 31.74
CA LEU A 64 8.36 -9.57 31.14
C LEU A 64 9.04 -10.20 29.93
N MET A 65 9.27 -11.52 29.95
CA MET A 65 9.76 -12.26 28.78
C MET A 65 8.76 -12.18 27.62
N PHE A 66 7.46 -12.40 27.88
CA PHE A 66 6.41 -12.27 26.87
C PHE A 66 6.38 -10.85 26.27
N LYS A 67 6.39 -9.81 27.10
CA LYS A 67 6.37 -8.41 26.64
C LYS A 67 7.59 -8.07 25.78
N ALA A 68 8.78 -8.50 26.20
CA ALA A 68 10.01 -8.34 25.40
C ALA A 68 9.94 -9.10 24.07
N GLY A 69 9.55 -10.39 24.12
CA GLY A 69 9.38 -11.23 22.93
C GLY A 69 8.38 -10.62 21.95
N TYR A 70 7.20 -10.19 22.41
CA TYR A 70 6.20 -9.52 21.61
C TYR A 70 6.75 -8.27 20.90
N CYS A 71 7.51 -7.43 21.62
CA CYS A 71 8.13 -6.26 21.01
C CYS A 71 9.17 -6.63 19.93
N TYR A 72 9.94 -7.69 20.13
CA TYR A 72 10.85 -8.18 19.09
C TYR A 72 10.11 -8.67 17.85
N LEU A 73 8.95 -9.35 17.97
CA LEU A 73 8.13 -9.71 16.80
C LEU A 73 7.65 -8.51 15.99
N LYS A 74 7.52 -7.34 16.62
CA LYS A 74 7.07 -6.10 15.98
C LYS A 74 8.23 -5.25 15.45
N THR A 75 9.46 -5.75 15.49
CA THR A 75 10.67 -5.04 15.07
C THR A 75 11.27 -5.71 13.84
N ASP A 76 11.22 -5.05 12.67
CA ASP A 76 11.52 -5.63 11.35
C ASP A 76 12.87 -6.38 11.27
N ASP A 77 13.92 -5.83 11.88
CA ASP A 77 15.28 -6.38 11.87
C ASP A 77 15.58 -7.35 13.02
N GLN A 78 14.67 -7.51 13.98
CA GLN A 78 14.89 -8.29 15.21
C GLN A 78 13.82 -9.36 15.48
N LYS A 79 12.92 -9.64 14.52
CA LYS A 79 11.84 -10.62 14.69
C LYS A 79 12.33 -12.00 15.15
N LYS A 80 13.53 -12.42 14.72
CA LYS A 80 14.14 -13.70 15.09
C LYS A 80 14.46 -13.81 16.59
N GLU A 81 14.80 -12.71 17.24
CA GLU A 81 15.11 -12.69 18.68
C GLU A 81 13.89 -13.02 19.54
N ALA A 82 12.69 -12.79 19.01
CA ALA A 82 11.45 -13.03 19.74
C ALA A 82 11.26 -14.50 20.13
N LEU A 83 11.71 -15.43 19.29
CA LEU A 83 11.45 -16.86 19.46
C LEU A 83 11.92 -17.36 20.82
N TYR A 84 13.17 -17.02 21.20
CA TYR A 84 13.74 -17.40 22.49
C TYR A 84 12.89 -16.92 23.66
N TYR A 85 12.55 -15.63 23.69
CA TYR A 85 11.79 -15.05 24.80
C TYR A 85 10.38 -15.61 24.91
N LEU A 86 9.73 -15.88 23.77
CA LEU A 86 8.39 -16.45 23.77
C LEU A 86 8.37 -17.94 24.13
N GLU A 87 9.34 -18.73 23.70
CA GLU A 87 9.48 -20.13 24.11
C GLU A 87 9.63 -20.22 25.64
N GLU A 88 10.50 -19.40 26.23
CA GLU A 88 10.70 -19.33 27.69
C GLU A 88 9.45 -18.84 28.43
N ALA A 89 8.81 -17.77 27.94
CA ALA A 89 7.59 -17.25 28.54
C ALA A 89 6.43 -18.27 28.51
N SER A 90 6.32 -19.05 27.43
CA SER A 90 5.27 -20.06 27.26
C SER A 90 5.36 -21.24 28.23
N GLN A 91 6.47 -21.39 28.97
CA GLN A 91 6.59 -22.41 30.01
C GLN A 91 5.72 -22.12 31.25
N LYS A 92 5.27 -20.87 31.43
CA LYS A 92 4.45 -20.44 32.58
C LYS A 92 3.24 -19.63 32.13
N VAL A 93 2.33 -20.26 31.38
CA VAL A 93 1.05 -19.64 30.96
C VAL A 93 0.01 -19.72 32.08
N SER A 94 -0.75 -18.64 32.29
CA SER A 94 -1.90 -18.65 33.20
C SER A 94 -3.12 -17.92 32.63
N ASP A 95 -4.28 -18.55 32.71
CA ASP A 95 -5.58 -17.93 32.42
C ASP A 95 -6.09 -17.02 33.55
N ARG A 96 -5.42 -17.05 34.72
CA ARG A 96 -5.66 -16.16 35.87
C ARG A 96 -4.73 -14.96 35.90
N TYR A 97 -4.13 -14.64 34.75
CA TYR A 97 -3.24 -13.50 34.55
C TYR A 97 -3.92 -12.18 34.96
N ASP A 98 -3.23 -11.37 35.78
CA ASP A 98 -3.66 -10.02 36.15
C ASP A 98 -2.79 -8.95 35.46
N PRO A 99 -3.28 -8.28 34.40
CA PRO A 99 -2.54 -7.22 33.71
C PRO A 99 -2.23 -6.01 34.60
N LYS A 100 -2.90 -5.86 35.75
CA LYS A 100 -2.68 -4.75 36.69
C LYS A 100 -1.68 -5.09 37.79
N SER A 101 -1.33 -6.36 37.93
CA SER A 101 -0.41 -6.80 38.96
C SER A 101 1.03 -6.48 38.55
N LEU A 102 1.67 -5.60 39.32
CA LEU A 102 3.10 -5.27 39.17
C LEU A 102 4.02 -6.46 39.35
N LYS A 103 3.52 -7.56 39.93
CA LYS A 103 4.30 -8.74 40.25
C LYS A 103 3.80 -9.98 39.52
N GLU A 104 3.01 -9.82 38.46
CA GLU A 104 2.50 -10.95 37.67
C GLU A 104 3.67 -11.80 37.14
N PRO A 105 3.86 -13.03 37.65
CA PRO A 105 4.98 -13.86 37.26
C PRO A 105 4.72 -14.64 35.96
N ASN A 106 3.46 -14.87 35.60
CA ASN A 106 3.07 -15.75 34.50
C ASN A 106 2.83 -14.96 33.23
N ALA A 107 3.04 -15.61 32.09
CA ALA A 107 2.65 -15.06 30.81
C ALA A 107 1.13 -15.20 30.60
N PRO A 108 0.49 -14.22 29.94
CA PRO A 108 -0.90 -14.37 29.52
C PRO A 108 -1.00 -15.39 28.37
N PRO A 109 -2.17 -16.02 28.12
CA PRO A 109 -2.32 -17.01 27.05
C PRO A 109 -1.89 -16.54 25.66
N GLU A 110 -1.95 -15.23 25.39
CA GLU A 110 -1.52 -14.55 24.15
C GLU A 110 -0.04 -14.81 23.79
N VAL A 111 0.78 -15.25 24.75
CA VAL A 111 2.14 -15.74 24.46
C VAL A 111 2.14 -16.91 23.49
N LEU A 112 1.13 -17.80 23.56
CA LEU A 112 1.03 -18.98 22.69
C LEU A 112 0.68 -18.58 21.25
N TYR A 113 -0.17 -17.57 21.08
CA TYR A 113 -0.46 -16.99 19.77
C TYR A 113 0.79 -16.35 19.17
N SER A 114 1.47 -15.50 19.95
CA SER A 114 2.70 -14.84 19.52
C SER A 114 3.81 -15.84 19.19
N LEU A 115 3.88 -16.94 19.96
CA LEU A 115 4.82 -18.03 19.73
C LEU A 115 4.50 -18.79 18.44
N GLY A 116 3.22 -19.00 18.14
CA GLY A 116 2.78 -19.54 16.86
C GLY A 116 3.28 -18.71 15.67
N ILE A 117 3.16 -17.38 15.74
CA ILE A 117 3.69 -16.46 14.73
C ILE A 117 5.22 -16.56 14.65
N ALA A 118 5.93 -16.55 15.78
CA ALA A 118 7.38 -16.68 15.80
C ALA A 118 7.87 -17.99 15.14
N TYR A 119 7.18 -19.11 15.39
CA TYR A 119 7.47 -20.37 14.71
C TYR A 119 7.16 -20.34 13.22
N MET A 120 6.13 -19.62 12.76
CA MET A 120 5.87 -19.43 11.33
C MET A 120 7.04 -18.68 10.66
N LEU A 121 7.53 -17.61 11.30
CA LEU A 121 8.69 -16.84 10.81
C LEU A 121 9.99 -17.67 10.81
N ASP A 122 10.13 -18.61 11.74
CA ASP A 122 11.21 -19.60 11.79
C ASP A 122 11.01 -20.79 10.82
N LEU A 123 9.95 -20.77 10.01
CA LEU A 123 9.55 -21.85 9.08
C LEU A 123 9.23 -23.19 9.77
N ASN A 124 8.95 -23.17 11.08
CA ASN A 124 8.58 -24.34 11.87
C ASN A 124 7.05 -24.49 11.98
N PHE A 125 6.41 -24.81 10.85
CA PHE A 125 4.95 -24.82 10.72
C PHE A 125 4.24 -25.85 11.62
N GLU A 126 4.90 -26.94 11.98
CA GLU A 126 4.35 -27.96 12.88
C GLU A 126 4.28 -27.45 14.31
N LYS A 127 5.35 -26.82 14.80
CA LYS A 127 5.34 -26.15 16.11
C LYS A 127 4.38 -24.96 16.14
N ALA A 128 4.33 -24.17 15.06
CA ALA A 128 3.38 -23.07 14.92
C ALA A 128 1.93 -23.54 15.07
N ALA A 129 1.54 -24.56 14.31
CA ALA A 129 0.20 -25.14 14.38
C ALA A 129 -0.12 -25.70 15.78
N SER A 130 0.86 -26.31 16.47
CA SER A 130 0.69 -26.76 17.85
C SER A 130 0.42 -25.59 18.80
N ALA A 131 1.18 -24.50 18.68
CA ALA A 131 1.03 -23.32 19.54
C ALA A 131 -0.33 -22.63 19.33
N PHE A 132 -0.79 -22.49 18.08
CA PHE A 132 -2.13 -21.97 17.78
C PHE A 132 -3.25 -22.85 18.32
N ASN A 133 -3.15 -24.18 18.18
CA ASN A 133 -4.13 -25.10 18.75
C ASN A 133 -4.16 -25.05 20.28
N GLU A 134 -3.01 -24.83 20.93
CA GLU A 134 -2.96 -24.64 22.37
C GLU A 134 -3.64 -23.32 22.77
N TYR A 135 -3.32 -22.21 22.09
CA TYR A 135 -3.96 -20.91 22.32
C TYR A 135 -5.48 -20.98 22.15
N LYS A 136 -5.96 -21.71 21.14
CA LYS A 136 -7.40 -21.88 20.84
C LYS A 136 -8.21 -22.40 22.04
N LYS A 137 -7.59 -23.16 22.96
CA LYS A 137 -8.25 -23.66 24.18
C LYS A 137 -8.61 -22.56 25.17
N TYR A 138 -7.93 -21.42 25.12
CA TYR A 138 -8.16 -20.25 25.98
C TYR A 138 -9.18 -19.26 25.40
N VAL A 139 -9.50 -19.38 24.11
CA VAL A 139 -10.40 -18.47 23.41
C VAL A 139 -11.86 -18.91 23.62
N LYS A 140 -12.74 -17.95 23.94
CA LYS A 140 -14.15 -18.26 24.17
C LYS A 140 -14.85 -18.51 22.83
N THR A 141 -15.81 -19.42 22.80
CA THR A 141 -16.57 -19.77 21.58
C THR A 141 -17.32 -18.60 20.95
N LYS A 142 -17.61 -17.54 21.72
CA LYS A 142 -18.25 -16.31 21.24
C LYS A 142 -17.29 -15.32 20.56
N ASP A 143 -15.98 -15.49 20.74
CA ASP A 143 -14.95 -14.59 20.20
C ASP A 143 -14.61 -15.06 18.78
N THR A 144 -15.60 -14.98 17.88
CA THR A 144 -15.58 -15.59 16.54
C THR A 144 -14.45 -15.08 15.66
N ASP A 145 -14.08 -13.81 15.80
CA ASP A 145 -13.07 -13.16 14.96
C ASP A 145 -11.67 -13.69 15.31
N VAL A 146 -11.40 -13.87 16.60
CA VAL A 146 -10.15 -14.49 17.09
C VAL A 146 -10.07 -15.94 16.65
N LEU A 147 -11.18 -16.68 16.71
CA LEU A 147 -11.23 -18.07 16.23
C LEU A 147 -11.01 -18.16 14.72
N ALA A 148 -11.58 -17.24 13.93
CA ALA A 148 -11.38 -17.18 12.49
C ALA A 148 -9.92 -16.89 12.13
N LEU A 149 -9.26 -15.97 12.86
CA LEU A 149 -7.84 -15.66 12.68
C LEU A 149 -6.94 -16.85 13.01
N ILE A 150 -7.19 -17.55 14.12
CA ILE A 150 -6.46 -18.78 14.48
C ILE A 150 -6.65 -19.86 13.41
N ASP A 151 -7.89 -20.09 12.96
CA ASP A 151 -8.19 -21.07 11.93
C ASP A 151 -7.54 -20.71 10.60
N GLN A 152 -7.40 -19.43 10.30
CA GLN A 152 -6.64 -18.97 9.15
C GLN A 152 -5.14 -19.25 9.30
N HIS A 153 -4.50 -18.93 10.43
CA HIS A 153 -3.07 -19.25 10.62
C HIS A 153 -2.78 -20.75 10.57
N LEU A 154 -3.70 -21.60 11.05
CA LEU A 154 -3.58 -23.06 10.89
C LEU A 154 -3.60 -23.48 9.41
N LYS A 155 -4.42 -22.84 8.57
CA LYS A 155 -4.38 -23.03 7.12
C LYS A 155 -3.09 -22.46 6.51
N SER A 156 -2.67 -21.28 6.95
CA SER A 156 -1.44 -20.63 6.49
C SER A 156 -0.21 -21.51 6.72
N CYS A 157 -0.12 -22.21 7.85
CA CYS A 157 0.94 -23.20 8.10
C CYS A 157 1.01 -24.29 7.01
N ALA A 158 -0.15 -24.78 6.52
CA ALA A 158 -0.20 -25.78 5.44
C ALA A 158 0.08 -25.18 4.05
N ASN A 159 -0.46 -23.98 3.79
CA ASN A 159 -0.22 -23.24 2.55
C ASN A 159 1.26 -22.90 2.40
N ALA A 160 1.90 -22.41 3.47
CA ALA A 160 3.29 -22.00 3.50
C ALA A 160 4.23 -23.11 3.03
N LYS A 161 4.04 -24.34 3.54
CA LYS A 161 4.79 -25.51 3.07
C LYS A 161 4.65 -25.70 1.56
N THR A 162 3.45 -25.60 1.03
CA THR A 162 3.17 -25.77 -0.41
C THR A 162 3.86 -24.70 -1.25
N PHE A 163 3.80 -23.42 -0.84
CA PHE A 163 4.41 -22.31 -1.57
C PHE A 163 5.94 -22.30 -1.46
N ILE A 164 6.50 -22.66 -0.31
CA ILE A 164 7.96 -22.77 -0.12
C ILE A 164 8.54 -23.90 -0.96
N ASP A 165 7.82 -25.03 -1.08
CA ASP A 165 8.23 -26.15 -1.95
C ASP A 165 8.08 -25.81 -3.45
N ASN A 166 7.33 -24.75 -3.78
CA ASN A 166 7.05 -24.31 -5.15
C ASN A 166 7.26 -22.78 -5.29
N PRO A 167 8.49 -22.28 -5.09
CA PRO A 167 8.75 -20.85 -5.13
C PRO A 167 8.47 -20.31 -6.54
N ILE A 168 8.18 -19.01 -6.64
CA ILE A 168 8.24 -18.23 -7.87
C ILE A 168 9.67 -17.73 -8.12
N GLY A 169 10.00 -17.43 -9.37
CA GLY A 169 11.21 -16.68 -9.67
C GLY A 169 10.99 -15.22 -9.29
N LEU A 170 12.00 -14.58 -8.71
CA LEU A 170 11.91 -13.21 -8.23
C LEU A 170 13.24 -12.50 -8.46
N ASP A 171 13.20 -11.37 -9.17
CA ASP A 171 14.32 -10.43 -9.28
C ASP A 171 13.97 -9.17 -8.49
N LEU A 172 14.74 -8.92 -7.41
CA LEU A 172 14.60 -7.77 -6.53
C LEU A 172 15.82 -6.87 -6.71
N LYS A 173 15.61 -5.66 -7.20
CA LYS A 173 16.67 -4.66 -7.36
C LYS A 173 16.43 -3.49 -6.42
N ASN A 174 17.36 -3.29 -5.49
CA ASN A 174 17.33 -2.16 -4.58
C ASN A 174 17.44 -0.85 -5.38
N LEU A 175 16.61 0.15 -5.06
CA LEU A 175 16.64 1.45 -5.77
C LEU A 175 17.85 2.33 -5.40
N GLY A 176 18.76 1.82 -4.55
CA GLY A 176 20.05 2.42 -4.22
C GLY A 176 19.96 3.59 -3.25
N GLU A 177 21.13 4.10 -2.86
CA GLU A 177 21.31 5.14 -1.82
C GLU A 177 20.71 6.51 -2.18
N ILE A 178 20.28 6.70 -3.43
CA ILE A 178 19.54 7.92 -3.81
C ILE A 178 18.14 7.90 -3.20
N ILE A 179 17.49 6.73 -3.18
CA ILE A 179 16.12 6.55 -2.71
C ILE A 179 16.08 6.02 -1.28
N ASN A 180 16.90 5.01 -1.00
CA ASN A 180 16.96 4.34 0.30
C ASN A 180 18.00 5.01 1.21
N THR A 181 17.68 5.04 2.49
CA THR A 181 18.50 5.65 3.55
C THR A 181 18.75 4.63 4.65
N ASP A 182 19.43 5.02 5.73
CA ASP A 182 19.61 4.18 6.91
C ASP A 182 18.30 3.97 7.72
N GLN A 183 17.22 4.67 7.36
CA GLN A 183 15.88 4.54 7.95
C GLN A 183 15.00 3.59 7.14
N SER A 184 13.81 3.24 7.66
CA SER A 184 12.82 2.51 6.86
C SER A 184 12.17 3.42 5.81
N ASN A 185 12.41 3.10 4.55
CA ASN A 185 11.81 3.69 3.36
C ASN A 185 10.73 2.74 2.81
N TYR A 186 9.48 3.21 2.69
CA TYR A 186 8.34 2.36 2.37
C TYR A 186 7.18 3.11 1.71
N ASN A 187 6.12 2.38 1.35
CA ASN A 187 4.93 2.88 0.65
C ASN A 187 5.24 3.67 -0.64
N ALA A 188 6.14 3.13 -1.45
CA ALA A 188 6.56 3.75 -2.70
C ALA A 188 5.46 3.68 -3.78
N ILE A 189 5.19 4.81 -4.44
CA ILE A 189 4.15 4.95 -5.47
C ILE A 189 4.66 5.82 -6.62
N ILE A 190 4.25 5.52 -7.85
CA ILE A 190 4.66 6.26 -9.04
C ILE A 190 3.44 6.95 -9.69
N SER A 191 3.65 8.10 -10.35
CA SER A 191 2.62 8.74 -11.19
C SER A 191 2.34 7.91 -12.45
N GLY A 192 1.18 8.10 -13.05
CA GLY A 192 0.75 7.35 -14.23
C GLY A 192 1.63 7.51 -15.47
N ASP A 193 2.39 8.62 -15.54
CA ASP A 193 3.39 8.88 -16.57
C ASP A 193 4.78 8.29 -16.26
N GLY A 194 4.95 7.64 -15.10
CA GLY A 194 6.22 7.06 -14.67
C GLY A 194 7.26 8.06 -14.15
N LYS A 195 6.96 9.37 -14.10
CA LYS A 195 7.99 10.42 -13.89
C LYS A 195 8.13 10.90 -12.46
N THR A 196 7.21 10.55 -11.58
CA THR A 196 7.22 11.03 -10.19
C THR A 196 7.08 9.86 -9.25
N LEU A 197 8.07 9.68 -8.37
CA LEU A 197 8.02 8.74 -7.25
C LEU A 197 7.69 9.53 -5.99
N ALA A 198 6.75 9.01 -5.19
CA ALA A 198 6.53 9.44 -3.82
C ALA A 198 6.73 8.25 -2.88
N PHE A 199 7.29 8.49 -1.69
CA PHE A 199 7.46 7.45 -0.69
C PHE A 199 7.51 8.05 0.72
N THR A 200 7.40 7.17 1.72
CA THR A 200 7.47 7.51 3.14
C THR A 200 8.80 7.04 3.73
N THR A 201 9.38 7.83 4.63
CA THR A 201 10.50 7.43 5.48
C THR A 201 10.07 7.53 6.94
N LYS A 202 10.18 6.43 7.69
CA LYS A 202 9.91 6.41 9.14
C LYS A 202 11.13 6.92 9.88
N THR A 203 10.96 7.93 10.74
CA THR A 203 12.03 8.46 11.59
C THR A 203 11.64 8.38 13.06
N SER A 204 12.60 8.57 13.97
CA SER A 204 12.34 8.65 15.42
C SER A 204 11.37 9.76 15.83
N THR A 205 11.15 10.75 14.96
CA THR A 205 10.25 11.88 15.24
C THR A 205 8.89 11.78 14.56
N GLY A 206 8.67 10.74 13.73
CA GLY A 206 7.49 10.52 12.90
C GLY A 206 7.84 10.28 11.43
N ASN A 207 6.81 10.19 10.60
CA ASN A 207 6.94 9.92 9.17
C ASN A 207 7.30 11.18 8.39
N LYS A 208 8.12 11.00 7.36
CA LYS A 208 8.47 12.03 6.38
C LYS A 208 8.06 11.58 4.99
N ILE A 209 7.54 12.52 4.20
CA ILE A 209 7.13 12.26 2.82
C ILE A 209 8.14 12.86 1.86
N PHE A 210 8.58 12.06 0.88
CA PHE A 210 9.56 12.45 -0.12
C PHE A 210 9.00 12.32 -1.53
N ILE A 211 9.49 13.18 -2.43
CA ILE A 211 9.19 13.14 -3.87
C ILE A 211 10.50 13.09 -4.65
N SER A 212 10.62 12.19 -5.61
CA SER A 212 11.69 12.17 -6.61
C SER A 212 11.13 12.22 -8.03
N LYS A 213 11.87 12.82 -8.95
CA LYS A 213 11.59 12.84 -10.38
C LYS A 213 12.48 11.87 -11.14
N PHE A 214 11.92 11.20 -12.13
CA PHE A 214 12.67 10.34 -13.04
C PHE A 214 13.17 11.16 -14.23
N GLU A 215 14.50 11.33 -14.31
CA GLU A 215 15.17 12.16 -15.32
C GLU A 215 16.51 11.52 -15.71
N ASN A 216 16.85 11.51 -17.00
CA ASN A 216 18.10 10.91 -17.52
C ASN A 216 18.30 9.44 -17.07
N ASP A 217 17.25 8.62 -17.18
CA ASP A 217 17.24 7.20 -16.81
C ASP A 217 17.58 6.91 -15.34
N THR A 218 17.43 7.91 -14.46
CA THR A 218 17.65 7.75 -13.02
C THR A 218 16.65 8.57 -12.19
N TRP A 219 16.48 8.18 -10.92
CA TRP A 219 15.75 8.99 -9.96
C TRP A 219 16.63 10.14 -9.47
N SER A 220 16.08 11.34 -9.47
CA SER A 220 16.70 12.52 -8.87
C SER A 220 16.84 12.36 -7.34
N LYS A 221 17.65 13.22 -6.71
CA LYS A 221 17.69 13.32 -5.25
C LYS A 221 16.29 13.66 -4.69
N PRO A 222 15.73 12.87 -3.76
CA PRO A 222 14.40 13.13 -3.23
C PRO A 222 14.29 14.46 -2.48
N VAL A 223 13.17 15.15 -2.66
CA VAL A 223 12.79 16.37 -1.95
C VAL A 223 11.79 16.03 -0.85
N GLU A 224 12.14 16.35 0.40
CA GLU A 224 11.23 16.21 1.55
C GLU A 224 10.11 17.26 1.48
N ILE A 225 8.85 16.85 1.59
CA ILE A 225 7.67 17.73 1.50
C ILE A 225 6.85 17.79 2.79
N THR A 226 7.23 17.06 3.84
CA THR A 226 6.49 16.91 5.10
C THR A 226 6.08 18.25 5.71
N ARG A 227 6.98 19.24 5.72
CA ARG A 227 6.70 20.58 6.24
C ARG A 227 5.54 21.28 5.53
N ASN A 228 5.39 21.06 4.22
CA ASN A 228 4.28 21.64 3.45
C ASN A 228 2.96 20.96 3.79
N LEU A 229 2.99 19.65 4.03
CA LEU A 229 1.83 18.86 4.41
C LEU A 229 1.38 19.19 5.85
N GLY A 230 2.32 19.43 6.76
CA GLY A 230 2.03 19.95 8.11
C GLY A 230 1.64 18.89 9.14
N SER A 231 1.81 17.60 8.83
CA SER A 231 1.60 16.48 9.75
C SER A 231 2.72 15.44 9.57
N LYS A 232 3.09 14.79 10.67
CA LYS A 232 4.12 13.74 10.76
C LYS A 232 3.54 12.33 10.89
N PHE A 233 2.21 12.23 10.82
CA PHE A 233 1.44 10.98 10.90
C PHE A 233 0.93 10.56 9.52
N LEU A 234 1.49 11.16 8.47
CA LEU A 234 1.10 10.89 7.10
C LEU A 234 1.93 9.75 6.53
N VAL A 235 1.28 8.86 5.78
CA VAL A 235 1.92 7.84 4.95
C VAL A 235 1.41 7.95 3.52
N THR A 236 2.27 7.69 2.55
CA THR A 236 1.92 7.63 1.12
C THR A 236 0.96 6.49 0.83
N SER A 237 -0.03 6.75 -0.03
CA SER A 237 -1.00 5.74 -0.47
C SER A 237 -1.20 5.70 -1.98
N CYS A 238 -1.48 6.83 -2.62
CA CYS A 238 -1.66 6.88 -4.07
C CYS A 238 -1.29 8.24 -4.64
N LEU A 239 -0.68 8.24 -5.81
CA LEU A 239 -0.40 9.42 -6.60
C LEU A 239 -1.26 9.31 -7.84
N ALA A 240 -2.19 10.26 -8.01
CA ALA A 240 -3.08 10.24 -9.17
C ALA A 240 -2.28 10.26 -10.47
N TYR A 241 -2.90 9.79 -11.55
CA TYR A 241 -2.21 9.54 -12.84
C TYR A 241 -1.35 10.72 -13.32
N GLU A 242 -1.87 11.94 -13.23
CA GLU A 242 -1.19 13.18 -13.64
C GLU A 242 -0.10 13.68 -12.67
N GLY A 243 0.09 13.02 -11.52
CA GLY A 243 1.08 13.42 -10.51
C GLY A 243 0.75 14.72 -9.77
N GLN A 244 -0.49 15.21 -9.86
CA GLN A 244 -0.93 16.48 -9.26
C GLN A 244 -1.76 16.33 -7.98
N GLU A 245 -2.24 15.12 -7.69
CA GLU A 245 -3.02 14.80 -6.47
C GLU A 245 -2.31 13.66 -5.74
N LEU A 246 -1.89 13.91 -4.49
CA LEU A 246 -1.23 12.93 -3.63
C LEU A 246 -2.19 12.55 -2.50
N TYR A 247 -2.65 11.32 -2.55
CA TYR A 247 -3.48 10.69 -1.55
C TYR A 247 -2.59 10.04 -0.47
N LEU A 248 -2.89 10.37 0.77
CA LEU A 248 -2.15 9.98 1.97
C LEU A 248 -3.14 9.40 2.98
N ILE A 249 -2.65 8.56 3.88
CA ILE A 249 -3.39 8.19 5.09
C ILE A 249 -2.83 9.01 6.25
N GLU A 250 -3.71 9.63 7.03
CA GLU A 250 -3.37 10.25 8.30
C GLU A 250 -3.68 9.26 9.42
N GLU A 251 -2.63 8.66 9.99
CA GLU A 251 -2.70 7.66 11.05
C GLU A 251 -2.58 8.34 12.42
N ASP A 252 -3.70 8.83 12.95
CA ASP A 252 -3.79 9.26 14.35
C ASP A 252 -4.08 8.02 15.24
N PRO A 253 -3.51 7.91 16.45
CA PRO A 253 -3.85 6.86 17.40
C PRO A 253 -5.35 6.62 17.63
N SER A 254 -6.20 7.61 17.35
CA SER A 254 -7.65 7.56 17.55
C SER A 254 -8.46 7.25 16.30
N ASN A 255 -7.92 7.52 15.10
CA ASN A 255 -8.63 7.38 13.83
C ASN A 255 -7.67 7.37 12.63
N SER A 256 -8.00 6.60 11.60
CA SER A 256 -7.29 6.62 10.32
C SER A 256 -8.19 7.23 9.23
N GLU A 257 -7.68 8.24 8.51
CA GLU A 257 -8.45 8.95 7.48
C GLU A 257 -7.67 9.11 6.18
N ILE A 258 -8.37 9.07 5.03
CA ILE A 258 -7.78 9.42 3.74
C ILE A 258 -7.75 10.94 3.59
N VAL A 259 -6.58 11.49 3.25
CA VAL A 259 -6.40 12.92 2.99
C VAL A 259 -5.69 13.13 1.65
N VAL A 260 -5.94 14.28 1.02
CA VAL A 260 -5.46 14.59 -0.34
C VAL A 260 -4.70 15.91 -0.33
N SER A 261 -3.47 15.90 -0.81
CA SER A 261 -2.67 17.10 -1.09
C SER A 261 -2.61 17.37 -2.60
N PHE A 262 -2.60 18.64 -2.98
CA PHE A 262 -2.59 19.06 -4.37
C PHE A 262 -1.29 19.78 -4.71
N LEU A 263 -0.70 19.44 -5.87
CA LEU A 263 0.46 20.14 -6.39
C LEU A 263 0.03 21.50 -6.98
N GLN A 264 0.53 22.58 -6.40
CA GLN A 264 0.17 23.95 -6.74
C GLN A 264 1.43 24.81 -6.88
N LYS A 265 1.70 25.34 -8.08
CA LYS A 265 2.90 26.17 -8.35
C LYS A 265 4.19 25.51 -7.82
N ASN A 266 4.34 24.21 -8.11
CA ASN A 266 5.45 23.36 -7.66
C ASN A 266 5.56 23.15 -6.13
N LYS A 267 4.46 23.35 -5.38
CA LYS A 267 4.40 23.06 -3.95
C LYS A 267 3.15 22.25 -3.63
N TRP A 268 3.31 21.21 -2.83
CA TRP A 268 2.20 20.45 -2.28
C TRP A 268 1.43 21.28 -1.25
N SER A 269 0.10 21.29 -1.35
CA SER A 269 -0.76 21.97 -0.40
C SER A 269 -0.80 21.25 0.95
N LYS A 270 -1.30 21.91 1.99
CA LYS A 270 -1.78 21.16 3.16
C LYS A 270 -2.87 20.18 2.71
N PRO A 271 -2.89 18.95 3.22
CA PRO A 271 -3.86 17.97 2.80
C PRO A 271 -5.26 18.34 3.34
N VAL A 272 -6.27 17.97 2.59
CA VAL A 272 -7.69 18.07 2.98
C VAL A 272 -8.28 16.67 3.05
N LYS A 273 -9.23 16.44 3.95
CA LYS A 273 -9.92 15.15 4.05
C LYS A 273 -10.57 14.77 2.72
N ALA A 274 -10.50 13.50 2.36
CA ALA A 274 -11.25 12.97 1.23
C ALA A 274 -12.75 13.24 1.42
N ALA A 275 -13.46 13.55 0.33
CA ALA A 275 -14.86 13.90 0.39
C ALA A 275 -15.72 12.71 0.82
N LYS A 276 -16.79 12.98 1.59
CA LYS A 276 -17.82 11.97 1.85
C LYS A 276 -18.44 11.50 0.53
N PRO A 277 -18.81 10.21 0.41
CA PRO A 277 -18.79 9.15 1.43
C PRO A 277 -17.49 8.31 1.49
N ILE A 278 -16.37 8.79 0.94
CA ILE A 278 -15.06 8.10 1.04
C ILE A 278 -14.65 8.04 2.51
N ASN A 279 -14.36 9.20 3.12
CA ASN A 279 -14.18 9.24 4.57
C ASN A 279 -15.52 9.16 5.30
N SER A 280 -15.53 8.45 6.43
CA SER A 280 -16.72 8.24 7.23
C SER A 280 -16.47 8.51 8.72
N LYS A 281 -17.19 7.84 9.61
CA LYS A 281 -16.94 7.83 11.06
C LYS A 281 -16.12 6.62 11.50
N TYR A 282 -15.82 5.75 10.55
CA TYR A 282 -15.05 4.53 10.68
C TYR A 282 -13.62 4.83 10.24
N ASN A 283 -12.72 3.87 10.41
CA ASN A 283 -11.37 4.00 9.91
C ASN A 283 -11.34 3.74 8.41
N GLU A 284 -10.54 4.54 7.72
CA GLU A 284 -10.21 4.36 6.32
C GLU A 284 -8.71 4.10 6.16
N GLY A 285 -8.35 3.13 5.33
CA GLY A 285 -6.98 2.74 5.06
C GLY A 285 -6.56 3.09 3.63
N HIS A 286 -5.58 2.35 3.09
CA HIS A 286 -4.99 2.60 1.77
C HIS A 286 -6.04 2.78 0.68
N VAL A 287 -5.76 3.75 -0.19
CA VAL A 287 -6.60 4.20 -1.30
C VAL A 287 -5.82 4.15 -2.62
N PHE A 288 -6.52 3.83 -3.69
CA PHE A 288 -6.08 3.95 -5.08
C PHE A 288 -7.15 4.64 -5.92
N VAL A 289 -6.70 5.48 -6.86
CA VAL A 289 -7.56 6.23 -7.76
C VAL A 289 -7.26 5.83 -9.20
N THR A 290 -8.30 5.55 -9.97
CA THR A 290 -8.16 5.18 -11.39
C THR A 290 -7.57 6.30 -12.23
N LYS A 291 -7.05 5.95 -13.40
CA LYS A 291 -6.43 6.84 -14.37
C LYS A 291 -7.32 8.02 -14.74
N ASP A 292 -8.61 7.77 -14.90
CA ASP A 292 -9.61 8.79 -15.23
C ASP A 292 -10.04 9.64 -14.02
N GLY A 293 -9.60 9.27 -12.81
CA GLY A 293 -9.96 9.93 -11.57
C GLY A 293 -11.40 9.69 -11.10
N ASN A 294 -12.19 8.87 -11.79
CA ASN A 294 -13.63 8.73 -11.54
C ASN A 294 -13.98 7.56 -10.62
N THR A 295 -13.03 6.68 -10.34
CA THR A 295 -13.21 5.52 -9.47
C THR A 295 -12.13 5.51 -8.39
N VAL A 296 -12.54 5.18 -7.17
CA VAL A 296 -11.67 5.02 -6.02
C VAL A 296 -11.87 3.63 -5.43
N TYR A 297 -10.76 2.94 -5.20
CA TYR A 297 -10.68 1.71 -4.41
C TYR A 297 -10.01 2.07 -3.08
N PHE A 298 -10.58 1.64 -1.95
CA PHE A 298 -10.01 1.96 -0.64
C PHE A 298 -10.43 0.94 0.40
N THR A 299 -9.69 0.83 1.50
CA THR A 299 -10.06 -0.07 2.61
C THR A 299 -10.76 0.67 3.75
N SER A 300 -11.67 -0.01 4.43
CA SER A 300 -12.40 0.57 5.57
C SER A 300 -12.99 -0.50 6.48
N ASP A 301 -13.02 -0.23 7.79
CA ASP A 301 -13.71 -1.06 8.80
C ASP A 301 -15.19 -0.64 8.99
N ARG A 302 -15.77 0.00 7.97
CA ARG A 302 -17.16 0.44 8.01
C ARG A 302 -18.14 -0.71 8.18
N LYS A 303 -19.20 -0.44 8.93
CA LYS A 303 -20.28 -1.41 9.16
C LYS A 303 -20.91 -1.88 7.85
N GLY A 304 -21.11 -3.18 7.74
CA GLY A 304 -21.67 -3.83 6.54
C GLY A 304 -20.62 -4.55 5.70
N GLY A 305 -19.34 -4.48 6.08
CA GLY A 305 -18.29 -5.38 5.60
C GLY A 305 -18.43 -6.82 6.10
N LEU A 306 -17.53 -7.66 5.64
CA LEU A 306 -17.41 -9.09 5.95
C LEU A 306 -16.52 -9.33 7.17
N GLY A 307 -15.52 -8.49 7.39
CA GLY A 307 -14.51 -8.69 8.43
C GLY A 307 -13.98 -7.39 9.01
N GLY A 308 -12.66 -7.33 9.20
CA GLY A 308 -11.94 -6.19 9.73
C GLY A 308 -11.94 -5.02 8.74
N PHE A 309 -10.80 -4.73 8.12
CA PHE A 309 -10.75 -3.84 6.97
C PHE A 309 -11.14 -4.59 5.71
N ASP A 310 -12.16 -4.09 5.01
CA ASP A 310 -12.58 -4.63 3.72
C ASP A 310 -12.23 -3.65 2.60
N ILE A 311 -12.07 -4.13 1.36
CA ILE A 311 -11.92 -3.31 0.16
C ILE A 311 -13.30 -2.84 -0.35
N TYR A 312 -13.43 -1.54 -0.51
CA TYR A 312 -14.58 -0.85 -1.08
C TYR A 312 -14.22 -0.15 -2.39
N LYS A 313 -15.23 0.00 -3.25
CA LYS A 313 -15.16 0.78 -4.48
C LYS A 313 -16.25 1.85 -4.49
N THR A 314 -15.91 3.07 -4.91
CA THR A 314 -16.90 4.10 -5.26
C THR A 314 -16.55 4.75 -6.58
N THR A 315 -17.57 5.24 -7.28
CA THR A 315 -17.41 6.00 -8.52
C THR A 315 -18.11 7.34 -8.41
N ILE A 316 -17.68 8.32 -9.21
CA ILE A 316 -18.40 9.59 -9.31
C ILE A 316 -19.77 9.32 -9.94
N VAL A 317 -20.83 9.81 -9.28
CA VAL A 317 -22.21 9.80 -9.77
C VAL A 317 -22.64 11.25 -9.97
N GLY A 318 -22.66 11.67 -11.24
CA GLY A 318 -22.80 13.05 -11.66
C GLY A 318 -21.60 13.88 -11.20
N ASP A 319 -21.67 14.35 -9.96
CA ASP A 319 -20.96 15.53 -9.52
C ASP A 319 -20.34 15.28 -8.11
N SER A 320 -20.66 14.13 -7.50
CA SER A 320 -20.21 13.67 -6.18
C SER A 320 -19.82 12.20 -6.23
N TRP A 321 -19.03 11.73 -5.27
CA TRP A 321 -18.80 10.30 -5.06
C TRP A 321 -20.12 9.60 -4.68
N GLY A 322 -20.37 8.44 -5.31
CA GLY A 322 -21.48 7.56 -4.95
C GLY A 322 -21.23 6.81 -3.64
N GLU A 323 -22.25 6.10 -3.14
CA GLU A 323 -22.10 5.25 -1.96
C GLU A 323 -21.09 4.12 -2.22
N PRO A 324 -20.10 3.89 -1.34
CA PRO A 324 -19.09 2.88 -1.57
C PRO A 324 -19.68 1.47 -1.45
N THR A 325 -19.34 0.64 -2.42
CA THR A 325 -19.78 -0.76 -2.52
C THR A 325 -18.64 -1.67 -2.08
N ASN A 326 -18.94 -2.60 -1.16
CA ASN A 326 -18.02 -3.65 -0.75
C ASN A 326 -17.74 -4.60 -1.92
N LEU A 327 -16.49 -5.00 -2.14
CA LEU A 327 -16.13 -5.87 -3.27
C LEU A 327 -16.55 -7.35 -3.12
N GLY A 328 -17.19 -7.71 -2.01
CA GLY A 328 -17.83 -8.99 -1.79
C GLY A 328 -16.85 -10.11 -1.44
N PRO A 329 -17.38 -11.33 -1.14
CA PRO A 329 -16.63 -12.41 -0.50
C PRO A 329 -15.61 -13.10 -1.42
N ASN A 330 -15.56 -12.73 -2.70
CA ASN A 330 -14.51 -13.20 -3.60
C ASN A 330 -13.19 -12.46 -3.34
N ILE A 331 -13.25 -11.21 -2.88
CA ILE A 331 -12.07 -10.37 -2.62
C ILE A 331 -11.88 -10.19 -1.12
N ASN A 332 -12.94 -9.78 -0.44
CA ASN A 332 -12.93 -9.54 0.99
C ASN A 332 -13.18 -10.83 1.77
N THR A 333 -12.60 -10.93 2.95
CA THR A 333 -12.68 -12.11 3.81
C THR A 333 -13.20 -11.71 5.20
N PRO A 334 -13.45 -12.66 6.12
CA PRO A 334 -13.75 -12.30 7.51
C PRO A 334 -12.59 -11.63 8.27
N LEU A 335 -11.42 -11.47 7.64
CA LEU A 335 -10.20 -10.90 8.23
C LEU A 335 -9.89 -9.54 7.59
N ASN A 336 -8.62 -9.10 7.59
CA ASN A 336 -8.24 -7.82 7.02
C ASN A 336 -7.74 -7.93 5.58
N GLU A 337 -8.17 -6.97 4.76
CA GLU A 337 -7.62 -6.62 3.47
C GLU A 337 -7.02 -5.20 3.47
N ALA A 338 -5.98 -5.00 2.66
CA ALA A 338 -5.21 -3.77 2.59
C ALA A 338 -4.72 -3.48 1.17
N SER A 339 -4.23 -2.26 0.95
CA SER A 339 -3.39 -1.91 -0.21
C SER A 339 -3.99 -2.23 -1.60
N PRO A 340 -5.24 -1.84 -1.91
CA PRO A 340 -5.82 -2.08 -3.22
C PRO A 340 -5.11 -1.22 -4.27
N PHE A 341 -4.55 -1.84 -5.31
CA PHE A 341 -3.89 -1.16 -6.42
C PHE A 341 -4.29 -1.78 -7.75
N LEU A 342 -4.52 -0.96 -8.77
CA LEU A 342 -4.66 -1.48 -10.13
C LEU A 342 -3.33 -1.47 -10.88
N THR A 343 -3.15 -2.43 -11.78
CA THR A 343 -2.10 -2.35 -12.80
C THR A 343 -2.29 -1.10 -13.69
N PRO A 344 -1.25 -0.60 -14.37
CA PRO A 344 -1.38 0.60 -15.22
C PRO A 344 -2.40 0.49 -16.37
N ASP A 345 -2.70 -0.74 -16.82
CA ASP A 345 -3.76 -1.02 -17.80
C ASP A 345 -5.15 -1.20 -17.18
N GLU A 346 -5.26 -1.10 -15.85
CA GLU A 346 -6.47 -1.24 -15.03
C GLU A 346 -7.18 -2.59 -15.16
N LYS A 347 -6.48 -3.63 -15.63
CA LYS A 347 -7.05 -4.97 -15.83
C LYS A 347 -6.97 -5.87 -14.62
N TYR A 348 -6.00 -5.63 -13.74
CA TYR A 348 -5.78 -6.45 -12.56
C TYR A 348 -5.82 -5.60 -11.30
N LEU A 349 -6.50 -6.12 -10.27
CA LEU A 349 -6.48 -5.58 -8.92
C LEU A 349 -5.51 -6.40 -8.08
N PHE A 350 -4.47 -5.75 -7.58
CA PHE A 350 -3.59 -6.22 -6.52
C PHE A 350 -4.11 -5.75 -5.17
N PHE A 351 -3.96 -6.58 -4.14
CA PHE A 351 -4.33 -6.25 -2.77
C PHE A 351 -3.61 -7.18 -1.79
N SER A 352 -3.52 -6.78 -0.53
CA SER A 352 -3.05 -7.64 0.55
C SER A 352 -4.21 -8.19 1.36
N SER A 353 -4.11 -9.43 1.85
CA SER A 353 -5.18 -10.09 2.60
C SER A 353 -4.63 -11.09 3.62
N GLU A 354 -5.23 -11.15 4.82
CA GLU A 354 -4.94 -12.20 5.81
C GLU A 354 -5.65 -13.52 5.46
N GLY A 355 -6.74 -13.45 4.70
CA GLY A 355 -7.54 -14.62 4.30
C GLY A 355 -6.99 -15.40 3.09
N HIS A 356 -7.91 -15.98 2.31
CA HIS A 356 -7.61 -16.83 1.14
C HIS A 356 -6.63 -17.96 1.46
N ASN A 357 -5.73 -18.30 0.54
CA ASN A 357 -4.61 -19.21 0.75
C ASN A 357 -3.33 -18.47 1.16
N SER A 358 -3.43 -17.52 2.08
CA SER A 358 -2.26 -16.83 2.67
C SER A 358 -1.25 -17.83 3.25
N ILE A 359 0.03 -17.48 3.18
CA ILE A 359 1.21 -18.17 3.72
C ILE A 359 1.48 -17.74 5.17
N GLY A 360 1.11 -16.51 5.52
CA GLY A 360 1.46 -15.85 6.76
C GLY A 360 0.30 -15.06 7.35
N GLY A 361 0.60 -13.80 7.70
CA GLY A 361 -0.39 -12.77 8.00
C GLY A 361 -0.97 -12.20 6.70
N LEU A 362 -0.76 -10.91 6.45
CA LEU A 362 -1.12 -10.29 5.17
C LEU A 362 -0.25 -10.84 4.03
N ASP A 363 -0.87 -11.36 2.99
CA ASP A 363 -0.18 -11.79 1.76
C ASP A 363 -0.65 -10.95 0.57
N ILE A 364 0.21 -10.75 -0.43
CA ILE A 364 -0.13 -10.08 -1.69
C ILE A 364 -0.88 -11.04 -2.62
N PHE A 365 -2.06 -10.62 -3.06
CA PHE A 365 -2.91 -11.30 -4.04
C PHE A 365 -3.18 -10.40 -5.24
N TYR A 366 -3.60 -11.03 -6.34
CA TYR A 366 -4.18 -10.30 -7.47
C TYR A 366 -5.34 -11.07 -8.12
N THR A 367 -6.18 -10.34 -8.83
CA THR A 367 -7.28 -10.89 -9.62
C THR A 367 -7.54 -10.09 -10.88
N SER A 368 -8.08 -10.75 -11.90
CA SER A 368 -8.54 -10.08 -13.12
C SER A 368 -9.86 -9.36 -12.85
N LEU A 369 -9.95 -8.10 -13.27
CA LEU A 369 -11.20 -7.35 -13.33
C LEU A 369 -11.99 -7.67 -14.62
N GLU A 370 -11.35 -8.30 -15.61
CA GLU A 370 -11.97 -8.80 -16.82
C GLU A 370 -12.27 -10.31 -16.67
N GLY A 371 -13.54 -10.72 -16.77
CA GLY A 371 -13.95 -12.14 -16.74
C GLY A 371 -14.21 -12.71 -15.32
N THR A 372 -13.98 -14.01 -15.13
CA THR A 372 -14.21 -14.68 -13.85
C THR A 372 -13.12 -14.31 -12.84
N THR A 373 -13.52 -13.77 -11.69
CA THR A 373 -12.61 -13.43 -10.59
C THR A 373 -11.98 -14.70 -10.02
N ASN A 374 -10.68 -14.90 -10.27
CA ASN A 374 -9.89 -15.95 -9.63
C ASN A 374 -8.74 -15.28 -8.87
N ILE A 375 -8.85 -15.27 -7.54
CA ILE A 375 -7.83 -14.71 -6.65
C ILE A 375 -6.58 -15.58 -6.73
N LYS A 376 -5.43 -14.96 -6.98
CA LYS A 376 -4.13 -15.62 -7.03
C LYS A 376 -3.20 -15.00 -6.00
N ASN A 377 -2.68 -15.83 -5.10
CA ASN A 377 -1.54 -15.48 -4.26
C ASN A 377 -0.31 -15.30 -5.16
N VAL A 378 0.45 -14.22 -4.98
CA VAL A 378 1.65 -13.96 -5.81
C VAL A 378 2.73 -15.02 -5.58
N GLY A 379 2.80 -15.59 -4.37
CA GLY A 379 3.66 -16.73 -4.02
C GLY A 379 4.98 -16.34 -3.35
N TYR A 380 5.65 -17.37 -2.83
CA TYR A 380 6.94 -17.25 -2.16
C TYR A 380 8.10 -17.15 -3.17
N PRO A 381 9.11 -16.28 -3.02
CA PRO A 381 9.47 -15.57 -1.78
C PRO A 381 8.98 -14.12 -1.69
N LEU A 382 8.10 -13.64 -2.59
CA LEU A 382 7.56 -12.28 -2.44
C LEU A 382 6.60 -12.22 -1.24
N ASN A 383 5.70 -13.20 -1.16
CA ASN A 383 4.98 -13.51 0.08
C ASN A 383 5.82 -14.44 0.95
N THR A 384 5.74 -14.24 2.25
CA THR A 384 6.51 -14.89 3.30
C THR A 384 5.55 -15.25 4.44
N PRO A 385 5.97 -16.00 5.47
CA PRO A 385 5.14 -16.20 6.65
C PRO A 385 4.88 -14.93 7.49
N ASP A 386 5.49 -13.80 7.13
CA ASP A 386 5.32 -12.49 7.76
C ASP A 386 4.21 -11.67 7.06
N ASP A 387 4.01 -10.42 7.48
CA ASP A 387 3.11 -9.49 6.79
C ASP A 387 3.76 -8.91 5.53
N ASN A 388 3.08 -9.05 4.40
CA ASN A 388 3.46 -8.57 3.08
C ASN A 388 2.37 -7.65 2.52
N LEU A 389 2.63 -6.34 2.64
CA LEU A 389 1.70 -5.27 2.30
C LEU A 389 2.31 -4.24 1.35
N PHE A 390 1.44 -3.48 0.69
CA PHE A 390 1.82 -2.34 -0.16
C PHE A 390 2.73 -2.74 -1.34
N PHE A 391 2.35 -3.79 -2.08
CA PHE A 391 2.93 -4.01 -3.42
C PHE A 391 2.29 -3.03 -4.41
N TYR A 392 3.09 -2.11 -4.96
CA TYR A 392 2.62 -1.17 -5.98
C TYR A 392 2.92 -1.72 -7.38
N PRO A 393 1.92 -2.19 -8.14
CA PRO A 393 2.15 -2.82 -9.45
C PRO A 393 2.48 -1.78 -10.53
N THR A 394 3.62 -1.96 -11.21
CA THR A 394 3.97 -1.27 -12.46
C THR A 394 3.62 -2.10 -13.70
N GLY A 395 3.11 -3.31 -13.49
CA GLY A 395 2.63 -4.26 -14.50
C GLY A 395 2.09 -5.51 -13.80
N LEU A 396 1.65 -6.52 -14.56
CA LEU A 396 1.17 -7.78 -13.97
C LEU A 396 2.28 -8.53 -13.21
N ASN A 397 3.51 -8.45 -13.71
CA ASN A 397 4.67 -9.15 -13.16
C ASN A 397 5.73 -8.18 -12.62
N THR A 398 5.46 -6.88 -12.54
CA THR A 398 6.44 -5.89 -12.09
C THR A 398 5.83 -4.90 -11.10
N GLY A 399 6.63 -4.39 -10.18
CA GLY A 399 6.16 -3.41 -9.22
C GLY A 399 7.25 -2.84 -8.33
N LEU A 400 6.83 -2.08 -7.33
CA LEU A 400 7.66 -1.65 -6.21
C LEU A 400 7.21 -2.38 -4.94
N TYR A 401 8.19 -2.75 -4.12
CA TYR A 401 7.95 -3.38 -2.84
C TYR A 401 9.02 -2.94 -1.84
N SER A 402 8.63 -2.83 -0.58
CA SER A 402 9.55 -2.44 0.49
C SER A 402 9.75 -3.61 1.43
N TYR A 403 11.00 -4.00 1.67
CA TYR A 403 11.30 -5.13 2.55
C TYR A 403 12.65 -4.92 3.25
N PHE A 404 12.80 -5.57 4.41
CA PHE A 404 14.05 -5.58 5.16
C PHE A 404 15.00 -6.65 4.59
N SER A 405 16.25 -6.26 4.34
CA SER A 405 17.33 -7.16 3.93
C SER A 405 18.56 -6.92 4.80
N ASN A 406 19.25 -7.99 5.21
CA ASN A 406 20.51 -7.86 5.96
C ASN A 406 21.61 -7.14 5.15
N ASP A 407 21.55 -7.24 3.82
CA ASP A 407 22.47 -6.57 2.89
C ASP A 407 21.87 -5.24 2.36
N GLY A 408 20.77 -4.78 2.96
CA GLY A 408 20.12 -3.51 2.64
C GLY A 408 20.87 -2.29 3.20
N ILE A 409 20.40 -1.11 2.84
CA ILE A 409 20.98 0.18 3.25
C ILE A 409 20.46 0.57 4.64
N GLY A 410 19.16 0.41 4.89
CA GLY A 410 18.52 0.77 6.16
C GLY A 410 17.62 -0.32 6.71
N GLY A 411 16.51 0.11 7.33
CA GLY A 411 15.45 -0.79 7.79
C GLY A 411 14.73 -1.41 6.61
N LEU A 412 13.53 -0.91 6.30
CA LEU A 412 12.89 -1.24 5.02
C LEU A 412 13.55 -0.47 3.88
N ASP A 413 13.86 -1.16 2.79
CA ASP A 413 14.35 -0.56 1.57
C ASP A 413 13.34 -0.75 0.44
N ILE A 414 13.21 0.26 -0.42
CA ILE A 414 12.36 0.21 -1.62
C ILE A 414 13.13 -0.51 -2.74
N HIS A 415 12.50 -1.50 -3.33
CA HIS A 415 13.02 -2.31 -4.42
C HIS A 415 12.07 -2.27 -5.62
N SER A 416 12.63 -2.33 -6.83
CA SER A 416 11.86 -2.76 -7.99
C SER A 416 11.80 -4.29 -8.02
N VAL A 417 10.62 -4.81 -8.30
CA VAL A 417 10.31 -6.23 -8.33
C VAL A 417 9.99 -6.66 -9.76
N GLU A 418 10.57 -7.77 -10.19
CA GLU A 418 10.14 -8.53 -11.36
C GLU A 418 9.83 -9.97 -10.93
N ILE A 419 8.56 -10.36 -11.04
CA ILE A 419 8.05 -11.70 -10.80
C ILE A 419 8.28 -12.51 -12.07
N ILE A 420 9.06 -13.58 -11.94
CA ILE A 420 9.44 -14.44 -13.04
C ILE A 420 8.62 -15.73 -12.92
N PRO A 421 7.54 -15.90 -13.72
CA PRO A 421 6.67 -17.06 -13.59
C PRO A 421 7.38 -18.33 -14.06
N TYR A 422 7.16 -19.44 -13.34
CA TYR A 422 7.54 -20.75 -13.85
C TYR A 422 6.62 -21.15 -15.00
N VAL A 423 7.18 -21.86 -15.96
CA VAL A 423 6.46 -22.53 -17.03
C VAL A 423 6.75 -24.02 -17.00
N ASP A 424 5.82 -24.82 -17.50
CA ASP A 424 6.01 -26.24 -17.67
C ASP A 424 6.79 -26.51 -18.95
N LEU A 425 8.01 -27.04 -18.84
CA LEU A 425 8.78 -27.54 -19.97
C LEU A 425 8.54 -29.05 -20.14
N LYS A 426 7.84 -29.41 -21.22
CA LYS A 426 7.64 -30.79 -21.65
C LYS A 426 8.82 -31.29 -22.47
N ILE A 427 9.49 -32.32 -21.98
CA ILE A 427 10.64 -32.96 -22.64
C ILE A 427 10.13 -34.26 -23.25
N ASN A 428 10.03 -34.30 -24.57
CA ASN A 428 9.57 -35.47 -25.33
C ASN A 428 10.77 -36.25 -25.85
N ILE A 429 10.97 -37.46 -25.35
CA ILE A 429 12.02 -38.37 -25.80
C ILE A 429 11.39 -39.39 -26.73
N MET A 430 11.83 -39.39 -27.99
CA MET A 430 11.35 -40.27 -29.05
C MET A 430 12.46 -41.22 -29.49
N LEU A 431 12.09 -42.39 -30.01
CA LEU A 431 13.04 -43.34 -30.59
C LEU A 431 12.94 -43.30 -32.11
N ALA A 432 14.09 -43.25 -32.79
CA ALA A 432 14.17 -43.52 -34.22
C ALA A 432 13.97 -45.01 -34.51
N GLU A 433 13.68 -45.37 -35.76
CA GLU A 433 13.44 -46.77 -36.16
C GLU A 433 14.63 -47.69 -35.86
N ASN A 434 15.86 -47.17 -35.92
CA ASN A 434 17.08 -47.94 -35.66
C ASN A 434 17.46 -48.03 -34.18
N ALA A 435 16.69 -47.42 -33.27
CA ALA A 435 17.05 -47.30 -31.87
C ALA A 435 16.61 -48.53 -31.04
N PRO A 436 17.46 -49.04 -30.13
CA PRO A 436 17.10 -50.16 -29.27
C PRO A 436 16.02 -49.75 -28.27
N ASN A 437 14.92 -50.51 -28.20
CA ASN A 437 13.78 -50.19 -27.32
C ASN A 437 13.92 -50.74 -25.89
N ASP A 438 14.81 -51.71 -25.69
CA ASP A 438 15.05 -52.43 -24.43
C ASP A 438 16.15 -51.79 -23.57
N LYS A 439 16.99 -50.93 -24.18
CA LYS A 439 18.12 -50.25 -23.53
C LYS A 439 17.68 -49.00 -22.77
N SER A 440 18.43 -48.71 -21.71
CA SER A 440 18.25 -47.49 -20.91
C SER A 440 19.14 -46.36 -21.38
N TYR A 441 18.64 -45.15 -21.19
CA TYR A 441 19.37 -43.90 -21.37
C TYR A 441 19.27 -43.05 -20.10
N ALA A 442 20.20 -42.13 -19.93
CA ALA A 442 20.13 -41.03 -18.98
C ALA A 442 19.83 -39.73 -19.75
N TYR A 443 18.88 -38.93 -19.27
CA TYR A 443 18.70 -37.57 -19.76
C TYR A 443 19.10 -36.56 -18.68
N THR A 444 19.75 -35.49 -19.12
CA THR A 444 20.17 -34.36 -18.28
C THR A 444 19.56 -33.09 -18.84
N LEU A 445 18.82 -32.35 -18.01
CA LEU A 445 18.32 -31.01 -18.32
C LEU A 445 19.21 -29.98 -17.62
N THR A 446 19.77 -29.06 -18.38
CA THR A 446 20.67 -28.00 -17.87
C THR A 446 20.13 -26.62 -18.22
N ASN A 447 20.10 -25.71 -17.24
CA ASN A 447 19.94 -24.28 -17.50
C ASN A 447 21.28 -23.71 -17.96
N LEU A 448 21.35 -23.23 -19.19
CA LEU A 448 22.58 -22.74 -19.82
C LEU A 448 23.05 -21.38 -19.28
N SER A 449 22.14 -20.57 -18.74
CA SER A 449 22.49 -19.24 -18.23
C SER A 449 23.17 -19.32 -16.86
N SER A 450 22.74 -20.26 -16.01
CA SER A 450 23.33 -20.50 -14.69
C SER A 450 24.30 -21.68 -14.66
N ASN A 451 24.43 -22.42 -15.76
CA ASN A 451 25.16 -23.68 -15.85
C ASN A 451 24.73 -24.72 -14.78
N LYS A 452 23.46 -24.70 -14.37
CA LYS A 452 22.91 -25.56 -13.32
C LYS A 452 22.15 -26.74 -13.95
N ILE A 453 22.49 -27.96 -13.54
CA ILE A 453 21.72 -29.17 -13.86
C ILE A 453 20.42 -29.13 -13.04
N LEU A 454 19.28 -29.13 -13.72
CA LEU A 454 17.96 -29.08 -13.11
C LEU A 454 17.35 -30.45 -12.90
N ASN A 455 17.66 -31.40 -13.79
CA ASN A 455 17.17 -32.76 -13.66
C ASN A 455 18.15 -33.74 -14.31
N ASN A 456 18.26 -34.93 -13.72
CA ASN A 456 18.99 -36.06 -14.27
C ASN A 456 18.23 -37.34 -13.92
N GLN A 457 17.74 -38.06 -14.92
CA GLN A 457 16.97 -39.29 -14.71
C GLN A 457 17.33 -40.34 -15.76
N ASN A 458 17.12 -41.59 -15.39
CA ASN A 458 17.17 -42.71 -16.31
C ASN A 458 15.78 -42.99 -16.91
N GLY A 459 15.77 -43.39 -18.18
CA GLY A 459 14.58 -43.75 -18.94
C GLY A 459 14.81 -44.96 -19.84
N ARG A 460 13.71 -45.49 -20.37
CA ARG A 460 13.66 -46.52 -21.42
C ARG A 460 12.49 -46.23 -22.33
N GLY A 461 12.65 -46.53 -23.62
CA GLY A 461 11.61 -46.30 -24.61
C GLY A 461 11.25 -44.82 -24.79
N VAL A 462 10.09 -44.59 -25.39
CA VAL A 462 9.51 -43.25 -25.53
C VAL A 462 9.01 -42.76 -24.16
N LYS A 463 9.39 -41.54 -23.79
CA LYS A 463 9.01 -40.92 -22.52
C LYS A 463 8.69 -39.45 -22.70
N GLN A 464 7.80 -38.95 -21.85
CA GLN A 464 7.58 -37.53 -21.68
C GLN A 464 7.83 -37.19 -20.21
N TYR A 465 8.61 -36.14 -19.98
CA TYR A 465 8.83 -35.56 -18.66
C TYR A 465 8.31 -34.12 -18.66
N THR A 466 7.79 -33.66 -17.53
CA THR A 466 7.43 -32.26 -17.34
C THR A 466 8.30 -31.70 -16.23
N GLN A 467 8.99 -30.60 -16.51
CA GLN A 467 9.81 -29.88 -15.55
C GLN A 467 9.35 -28.43 -15.46
N LYS A 468 9.06 -27.96 -14.25
CA LYS A 468 8.89 -26.52 -14.01
C LYS A 468 10.24 -25.82 -14.13
N VAL A 469 10.29 -24.81 -14.98
CA VAL A 469 11.48 -23.99 -15.23
C VAL A 469 11.11 -22.52 -15.32
N MET A 470 12.06 -21.64 -15.01
CA MET A 470 11.92 -20.20 -15.29
C MET A 470 12.16 -19.92 -16.79
N PRO A 471 11.87 -18.71 -17.28
CA PRO A 471 12.43 -18.23 -18.52
C PRO A 471 13.95 -18.38 -18.57
N GLY A 472 14.46 -18.66 -19.77
CA GLY A 472 15.88 -18.91 -19.98
C GLY A 472 16.15 -19.95 -21.07
N LYS A 473 17.43 -20.26 -21.24
CA LYS A 473 17.91 -21.22 -22.23
C LYS A 473 18.23 -22.55 -21.56
N TYR A 474 17.73 -23.63 -22.14
CA TYR A 474 17.86 -24.97 -21.63
C TYR A 474 18.45 -25.90 -22.67
N ASN A 475 19.33 -26.79 -22.24
CA ASN A 475 19.81 -27.92 -23.04
C ASN A 475 19.34 -29.23 -22.42
N VAL A 476 18.81 -30.11 -23.26
CA VAL A 476 18.49 -31.50 -22.89
C VAL A 476 19.50 -32.38 -23.60
N VAL A 477 20.36 -33.05 -22.82
CA VAL A 477 21.34 -34.02 -23.33
C VAL A 477 20.91 -35.41 -22.92
N ILE A 478 20.92 -36.35 -23.86
CA ILE A 478 20.57 -37.75 -23.61
C ILE A 478 21.68 -38.66 -24.09
N SER A 479 22.09 -39.58 -23.24
CA SER A 479 23.16 -40.55 -23.50
C SER A 479 22.85 -41.89 -22.86
N GLY A 480 23.21 -43.00 -23.51
CA GLY A 480 23.03 -44.34 -22.95
C GLY A 480 23.60 -45.42 -23.84
N ASP A 481 23.76 -46.61 -23.27
CA ASP A 481 24.32 -47.77 -23.99
C ASP A 481 23.44 -48.15 -25.18
N GLY A 482 24.02 -48.16 -26.38
CA GLY A 482 23.32 -48.51 -27.62
C GLY A 482 22.68 -47.32 -28.34
N PHE A 483 22.79 -46.10 -27.80
CA PHE A 483 22.32 -44.87 -28.43
C PHE A 483 23.48 -43.95 -28.82
N GLN A 484 23.31 -43.20 -29.92
CA GLN A 484 24.13 -42.01 -30.17
C GLN A 484 23.73 -40.91 -29.18
N MET A 485 24.69 -40.14 -28.68
CA MET A 485 24.38 -38.98 -27.84
C MET A 485 23.51 -38.01 -28.64
N ALA A 486 22.37 -37.62 -28.06
CA ALA A 486 21.46 -36.67 -28.67
C ALA A 486 21.30 -35.47 -27.74
N GLU A 487 21.21 -34.28 -28.33
CA GLU A 487 20.90 -33.07 -27.58
C GLU A 487 19.90 -32.20 -28.33
N ASN A 488 19.12 -31.42 -27.59
CA ASN A 488 18.30 -30.36 -28.17
C ASN A 488 18.13 -29.22 -27.16
N MET A 489 18.02 -28.01 -27.69
CA MET A 489 17.88 -26.80 -26.89
C MET A 489 16.48 -26.21 -27.01
N VAL A 490 16.07 -25.52 -25.95
CA VAL A 490 14.84 -24.73 -25.93
C VAL A 490 15.09 -23.41 -25.22
N GLU A 491 14.58 -22.35 -25.80
CA GLU A 491 14.61 -21.02 -25.21
C GLU A 491 13.19 -20.62 -24.81
N ILE A 492 13.06 -20.23 -23.54
CA ILE A 492 11.82 -19.76 -22.95
C ILE A 492 11.96 -18.25 -22.76
N PRO A 493 11.09 -17.44 -23.39
CA PRO A 493 11.20 -15.98 -23.36
C PRO A 493 10.91 -15.44 -21.95
N ASN A 494 11.56 -14.32 -21.60
CA ASN A 494 11.44 -13.67 -20.27
C ASN A 494 10.00 -13.35 -19.86
N ASN A 495 9.12 -13.08 -20.82
CA ASN A 495 7.69 -12.89 -20.58
C ASN A 495 6.87 -13.93 -21.38
N PRO A 496 6.72 -15.15 -20.85
CA PRO A 496 6.09 -16.23 -21.60
C PRO A 496 4.59 -16.00 -21.76
N SER A 497 4.11 -15.95 -23.01
CA SER A 497 2.68 -15.80 -23.32
C SER A 497 1.88 -17.11 -23.14
N LYS A 498 2.55 -18.21 -22.78
CA LYS A 498 1.99 -19.55 -22.60
C LYS A 498 2.60 -20.16 -21.33
N GLY A 499 1.81 -20.90 -20.57
CA GLY A 499 2.30 -21.60 -19.37
C GLY A 499 3.08 -22.88 -19.67
N GLU A 500 3.19 -23.28 -20.94
CA GLU A 500 3.81 -24.54 -21.34
C GLU A 500 4.66 -24.37 -22.60
N PHE A 501 5.84 -24.99 -22.57
CA PHE A 501 6.80 -25.11 -23.65
C PHE A 501 7.17 -26.57 -23.86
N SER A 502 7.69 -26.93 -25.04
CA SER A 502 8.13 -28.30 -25.28
C SER A 502 9.43 -28.36 -26.07
N VAL A 503 10.22 -29.38 -25.78
CA VAL A 503 11.43 -29.75 -26.51
C VAL A 503 11.36 -31.24 -26.80
N SER A 504 11.67 -31.60 -28.05
CA SER A 504 11.64 -33.00 -28.49
C SER A 504 13.05 -33.44 -28.86
N VAL A 505 13.48 -34.58 -28.33
CA VAL A 505 14.78 -35.19 -28.62
C VAL A 505 14.54 -36.57 -29.22
N VAL A 506 15.15 -36.85 -30.37
CA VAL A 506 15.08 -38.15 -31.03
C VAL A 506 16.37 -38.92 -30.75
N LEU A 507 16.24 -40.12 -30.16
CA LEU A 507 17.33 -41.03 -29.91
C LEU A 507 17.53 -41.97 -31.09
N ASN A 508 18.73 -41.93 -31.66
CA ASN A 508 19.17 -42.85 -32.71
C ASN A 508 19.96 -44.00 -32.09
N GLY A 509 19.80 -45.21 -32.62
CA GLY A 509 20.67 -46.33 -32.28
C GLY A 509 22.09 -46.09 -32.78
N LEU A 510 23.09 -46.70 -32.12
CA LEU A 510 24.45 -46.73 -32.64
C LEU A 510 24.46 -47.42 -34.02
N VAL A 511 24.86 -46.67 -35.05
CA VAL A 511 25.14 -47.25 -36.36
C VAL A 511 26.34 -48.18 -36.19
N LYS A 512 26.15 -49.48 -36.47
CA LYS A 512 27.29 -50.40 -36.61
C LYS A 512 28.07 -49.93 -37.83
N GLU A 513 29.29 -49.45 -37.65
CA GLU A 513 30.22 -49.33 -38.77
C GLU A 513 30.43 -50.74 -39.33
N GLU A 514 29.95 -50.98 -40.56
CA GLU A 514 30.40 -52.15 -41.30
C GLU A 514 31.90 -51.97 -41.59
N PRO A 515 32.74 -52.99 -41.33
CA PRO A 515 34.17 -52.85 -41.55
C PRO A 515 34.42 -52.54 -43.03
N VAL A 516 35.08 -51.42 -43.28
CA VAL A 516 35.60 -51.09 -44.62
C VAL A 516 36.56 -52.21 -45.02
N VAL A 517 36.16 -53.01 -46.00
CA VAL A 517 37.05 -53.98 -46.66
C VAL A 517 38.12 -53.16 -47.38
N ILE A 518 39.32 -53.09 -46.80
CA ILE A 518 40.49 -52.53 -47.46
C ILE A 518 40.86 -53.50 -48.59
N ALA A 519 40.56 -53.13 -49.82
CA ALA A 519 41.13 -53.81 -50.98
C ALA A 519 42.62 -53.44 -51.06
N GLU A 520 43.49 -54.46 -50.99
CA GLU A 520 44.93 -54.32 -51.23
C GLU A 520 45.17 -53.76 -52.65
N LEU A 521 45.84 -52.60 -52.72
CA LEU A 521 46.42 -52.07 -53.96
C LEU A 521 47.92 -52.37 -53.99
N PRO A 522 48.52 -52.59 -55.18
CA PRO A 522 49.84 -53.17 -55.30
C PRO A 522 50.96 -52.18 -54.99
N GLU A 523 52.06 -52.71 -54.45
CA GLU A 523 53.31 -52.01 -54.20
C GLU A 523 53.83 -51.26 -55.43
N THR A 524 54.20 -49.99 -55.25
CA THR A 524 55.20 -49.33 -56.10
C THR A 524 56.16 -48.48 -55.25
N LYS A 525 57.44 -48.61 -55.61
CA LYS A 525 58.62 -48.12 -54.90
C LYS A 525 58.86 -46.62 -55.09
N LYS A 526 59.27 -45.98 -53.98
CA LYS A 526 60.31 -44.94 -53.73
C LYS A 526 60.57 -43.82 -54.75
N GLN A 527 60.56 -42.57 -54.27
CA GLN A 527 61.70 -41.60 -54.23
C GLN A 527 61.28 -40.36 -53.39
N GLU A 528 61.89 -40.12 -52.23
CA GLU A 528 62.96 -39.12 -51.94
C GLU A 528 62.59 -37.66 -52.25
N GLU A 529 62.41 -36.82 -51.20
CA GLU A 529 63.33 -35.69 -50.89
C GLU A 529 62.95 -34.88 -49.63
N ILE A 530 63.96 -34.77 -48.75
CA ILE A 530 64.43 -33.61 -47.97
C ILE A 530 63.56 -33.02 -46.84
N SER A 531 64.09 -33.24 -45.63
CA SER A 531 63.78 -32.59 -44.37
C SER A 531 64.48 -31.23 -44.22
N LYS A 532 63.76 -30.24 -43.68
CA LYS A 532 64.33 -29.15 -42.86
C LYS A 532 63.46 -28.94 -41.62
N PRO A 533 64.04 -28.86 -40.41
CA PRO A 533 63.28 -28.65 -39.18
C PRO A 533 63.00 -27.15 -38.97
N ILE A 534 61.76 -26.80 -38.64
CA ILE A 534 61.42 -25.47 -38.13
C ILE A 534 61.45 -25.51 -36.61
N GLU A 535 62.22 -24.58 -36.08
CA GLU A 535 62.63 -24.34 -34.72
C GLU A 535 61.46 -23.87 -33.83
N VAL A 536 61.28 -24.53 -32.69
CA VAL A 536 60.31 -24.13 -31.64
C VAL A 536 60.87 -22.92 -30.89
N LYS A 537 60.29 -21.74 -31.11
CA LYS A 537 60.48 -20.60 -30.21
C LYS A 537 59.59 -20.74 -28.99
N LYS A 538 60.22 -20.96 -27.83
CA LYS A 538 59.65 -20.70 -26.52
C LYS A 538 59.41 -19.20 -26.38
N GLU A 539 58.17 -18.80 -26.14
CA GLU A 539 57.89 -17.46 -25.59
C GLU A 539 58.06 -17.51 -24.07
N GLU A 540 58.92 -16.63 -23.57
CA GLU A 540 59.15 -16.36 -22.16
C GLU A 540 57.99 -15.56 -21.53
N PRO A 541 57.74 -15.71 -20.22
CA PRO A 541 56.65 -15.05 -19.54
C PRO A 541 56.85 -13.52 -19.44
N ILE A 542 55.78 -12.79 -19.69
CA ILE A 542 55.68 -11.34 -19.48
C ILE A 542 55.89 -11.04 -17.97
N PRO A 543 56.74 -10.07 -17.60
CA PRO A 543 57.00 -9.76 -16.20
C PRO A 543 55.81 -9.07 -15.52
N VAL A 544 55.40 -9.63 -14.39
CA VAL A 544 54.48 -9.03 -13.43
C VAL A 544 55.15 -7.80 -12.80
N VAL A 545 54.61 -6.61 -13.05
CA VAL A 545 54.94 -5.41 -12.27
C VAL A 545 54.15 -5.46 -10.97
N VAL A 546 54.76 -6.01 -9.93
CA VAL A 546 54.30 -5.88 -8.54
C VAL A 546 54.66 -4.48 -8.06
N LYS A 547 53.66 -3.60 -7.90
CA LYS A 547 53.80 -2.43 -7.03
C LYS A 547 53.62 -2.91 -5.58
N LYS A 548 54.72 -2.87 -4.82
CA LYS A 548 54.70 -2.91 -3.36
C LYS A 548 54.05 -1.62 -2.85
N GLU A 549 52.91 -1.74 -2.17
CA GLU A 549 52.48 -0.72 -1.21
C GLU A 549 52.91 -1.18 0.19
N GLU A 550 53.79 -0.38 0.79
CA GLU A 550 54.19 -0.49 2.19
C GLU A 550 53.16 0.19 3.11
N PRO A 551 53.10 -0.21 4.39
CA PRO A 551 51.93 -0.01 5.25
C PRO A 551 51.80 1.45 5.71
N ILE A 552 50.60 2.00 5.58
CA ILE A 552 50.23 3.27 6.19
C ILE A 552 50.09 3.07 7.70
N LYS A 553 51.00 3.73 8.43
CA LYS A 553 50.96 3.92 9.88
C LYS A 553 49.68 4.65 10.29
N VAL A 554 48.96 4.04 11.20
CA VAL A 554 47.99 4.68 12.09
C VAL A 554 48.69 5.80 12.87
N GLN A 555 48.25 7.04 12.68
CA GLN A 555 48.52 8.13 13.62
C GLN A 555 47.25 8.42 14.41
N GLU A 556 47.28 8.02 15.68
CA GLU A 556 46.42 8.54 16.73
C GLU A 556 46.54 10.07 16.78
N LYS A 557 45.42 10.79 16.72
CA LYS A 557 45.31 12.12 17.29
C LYS A 557 44.49 12.05 18.57
N LYS A 558 45.23 12.04 19.69
CA LYS A 558 44.78 12.54 20.99
C LYS A 558 44.76 14.07 20.93
N GLU A 559 43.63 14.69 21.25
CA GLU A 559 43.55 16.03 21.86
C GLU A 559 42.51 15.94 22.97
N THR A 560 42.93 15.59 24.20
CA THR A 560 43.19 16.48 25.34
C THR A 560 42.11 17.52 25.64
N ARG A 561 41.33 17.17 26.66
CA ARG A 561 40.75 18.02 27.71
C ARG A 561 41.72 19.13 28.15
N ASN A 562 41.20 20.35 28.27
CA ASN A 562 41.61 21.31 29.29
C ASN A 562 40.40 22.15 29.72
N GLU A 563 40.05 21.98 30.99
CA GLU A 563 39.46 23.00 31.88
C GLU A 563 40.46 24.19 31.93
N GLU A 564 40.13 25.45 32.23
CA GLU A 564 39.33 25.96 33.35
C GLU A 564 39.31 27.50 33.29
N LYS A 565 38.44 28.11 34.13
CA LYS A 565 38.43 29.50 34.65
C LYS A 565 37.60 30.56 33.92
N THR A 566 36.34 30.77 34.33
CA THR A 566 35.82 31.58 35.48
C THR A 566 35.71 33.07 35.15
N ILE A 567 34.49 33.62 35.30
CA ILE A 567 34.14 34.80 36.12
C ILE A 567 32.61 34.89 36.20
N ALA A 568 32.09 34.66 37.42
CA ALA A 568 31.04 35.37 38.17
C ALA A 568 29.78 35.86 37.42
N ASP A 569 28.59 35.31 37.72
CA ASP A 569 27.74 35.62 38.89
C ASP A 569 27.14 37.04 38.81
N ASP A 570 25.87 37.13 38.45
CA ASP A 570 25.00 38.06 39.17
C ASP A 570 23.53 37.62 39.19
N THR A 571 23.09 37.42 40.41
CA THR A 571 21.73 37.27 40.90
C THR A 571 20.76 38.38 40.45
N LYS A 572 19.49 38.02 40.19
CA LYS A 572 18.26 38.64 40.76
C LYS A 572 16.98 38.34 39.95
N LYS A 573 16.10 37.52 40.53
CA LYS A 573 14.66 37.84 40.72
C LYS A 573 14.55 38.61 42.05
N PRO A 574 13.51 39.38 42.38
CA PRO A 574 12.07 39.12 42.14
C PRO A 574 11.30 40.40 41.70
N GLU A 575 10.02 40.43 41.30
CA GLU A 575 8.75 40.34 42.07
C GLU A 575 7.65 40.79 41.06
N ALA A 576 6.52 40.08 40.88
CA ALA A 576 5.22 40.26 41.54
C ALA A 576 4.12 40.99 40.71
N LYS A 577 2.97 40.29 40.63
CA LYS A 577 1.56 40.77 40.59
C LYS A 577 1.02 41.45 39.31
N LYS A 578 0.02 40.79 38.69
CA LYS A 578 -1.41 41.12 38.92
C LYS A 578 -2.35 40.12 38.23
N GLU A 579 -3.09 39.39 39.07
CA GLU A 579 -4.39 38.78 38.74
C GLU A 579 -5.52 39.82 38.80
N LEU A 580 -6.62 39.54 38.09
CA LEU A 580 -8.06 39.73 38.43
C LEU A 580 -8.89 39.94 37.14
N PRO A 581 -10.20 39.61 37.08
CA PRO A 581 -10.90 38.48 37.66
C PRO A 581 -11.86 37.76 36.67
N LYS A 582 -12.19 36.51 36.99
CA LYS A 582 -13.38 35.78 36.48
C LYS A 582 -14.66 36.41 37.03
N LYS A 583 -15.70 36.53 36.20
CA LYS A 583 -17.07 36.84 36.63
C LYS A 583 -17.98 35.65 36.31
N GLU A 584 -18.45 35.00 37.37
CA GLU A 584 -19.66 34.18 37.38
C GLU A 584 -20.90 35.08 37.26
N VAL A 585 -21.89 34.67 36.47
CA VAL A 585 -23.27 35.13 36.63
C VAL A 585 -24.21 33.91 36.59
N LYS A 586 -25.07 33.85 37.61
CA LYS A 586 -26.05 32.82 37.94
C LYS A 586 -27.20 32.71 36.93
N LYS A 587 -27.75 31.48 36.88
CA LYS A 587 -29.07 31.07 36.39
C LYS A 587 -30.20 32.01 36.84
N ARG A 588 -31.19 32.19 35.96
CA ARG A 588 -32.59 32.43 36.35
C ARG A 588 -33.55 31.81 35.33
N GLU A 589 -34.34 30.87 35.82
CA GLU A 589 -35.54 30.32 35.19
C GLU A 589 -36.64 31.38 35.13
N THR A 590 -37.45 31.38 34.08
CA THR A 590 -38.85 31.81 34.13
C THR A 590 -39.67 31.08 33.04
N GLU A 591 -40.79 30.51 33.46
CA GLU A 591 -41.79 29.81 32.65
C GLU A 591 -42.82 30.75 31.98
N LYS A 592 -43.22 30.37 30.75
CA LYS A 592 -44.59 30.40 30.14
C LYS A 592 -45.31 31.75 29.90
N PRO A 593 -46.29 31.86 28.95
CA PRO A 593 -47.23 30.82 28.51
C PRO A 593 -47.52 30.67 27.00
N LYS A 594 -48.12 29.51 26.70
CA LYS A 594 -48.77 29.11 25.44
C LYS A 594 -49.97 30.02 25.12
N LYS A 595 -50.19 30.30 23.83
CA LYS A 595 -51.51 30.64 23.26
C LYS A 595 -51.76 29.82 22.00
N GLU A 596 -52.82 29.01 22.05
CA GLU A 596 -53.49 28.42 20.89
C GLU A 596 -54.12 29.50 20.02
N VAL A 597 -54.01 29.36 18.70
CA VAL A 597 -54.98 29.92 17.75
C VAL A 597 -55.25 28.87 16.67
N VAL A 598 -56.50 28.43 16.60
CA VAL A 598 -57.08 27.55 15.58
C VAL A 598 -57.69 28.40 14.45
N LYS A 599 -57.70 27.85 13.22
CA LYS A 599 -58.44 28.21 11.97
C LYS A 599 -57.50 28.69 10.85
N LYS A 600 -57.60 28.25 9.58
CA LYS A 600 -58.61 27.49 8.82
C LYS A 600 -57.88 26.95 7.57
N GLU A 601 -58.01 25.66 7.27
CA GLU A 601 -57.53 25.11 5.99
C GLU A 601 -58.42 25.58 4.84
N THR A 602 -57.79 26.14 3.80
CA THR A 602 -58.42 26.34 2.49
C THR A 602 -57.68 25.44 1.52
N ILE A 603 -58.31 24.32 1.14
CA ILE A 603 -57.79 23.39 0.15
C ILE A 603 -57.88 24.06 -1.22
N THR A 604 -56.74 24.36 -1.83
CA THR A 604 -56.63 24.57 -3.27
C THR A 604 -55.95 23.35 -3.88
N PRO A 605 -56.45 22.80 -5.00
CA PRO A 605 -55.88 21.61 -5.60
C PRO A 605 -54.48 21.94 -6.14
N LYS A 606 -53.47 21.24 -5.61
CA LYS A 606 -52.10 21.28 -6.10
C LYS A 606 -52.08 20.61 -7.47
N LYS A 607 -51.90 21.38 -8.54
CA LYS A 607 -51.51 20.83 -9.85
C LYS A 607 -50.17 20.12 -9.65
N GLU A 608 -50.08 18.84 -10.00
CA GLU A 608 -48.80 18.15 -10.05
C GLU A 608 -47.87 18.87 -11.05
N PRO A 609 -46.61 19.15 -10.68
CA PRO A 609 -45.65 19.73 -11.62
C PRO A 609 -45.32 18.70 -12.71
N LEU A 610 -45.29 19.16 -13.96
CA LEU A 610 -44.84 18.35 -15.10
C LEU A 610 -43.39 17.88 -14.88
N PRO A 611 -43.00 16.68 -15.35
CA PRO A 611 -41.62 16.21 -15.26
C PRO A 611 -40.67 17.18 -15.98
N ALA A 612 -39.52 17.47 -15.35
CA ALA A 612 -38.52 18.38 -15.91
C ALA A 612 -37.96 17.81 -17.23
N VAL A 613 -37.70 18.67 -18.21
CA VAL A 613 -37.07 18.26 -19.46
C VAL A 613 -35.60 17.95 -19.21
N GLU A 614 -35.19 16.71 -19.50
CA GLU A 614 -33.79 16.27 -19.43
C GLU A 614 -33.02 16.65 -20.70
N PHE A 615 -31.88 17.32 -20.48
CA PHE A 615 -30.92 17.67 -21.51
C PHE A 615 -29.92 16.51 -21.68
N LYS A 616 -29.58 16.17 -22.93
CA LYS A 616 -28.63 15.08 -23.21
C LYS A 616 -27.24 15.53 -22.79
N LYS A 617 -26.69 14.94 -21.73
CA LYS A 617 -25.29 15.10 -21.36
C LYS A 617 -24.42 14.40 -22.40
N SER A 618 -23.36 15.07 -22.86
CA SER A 618 -22.42 14.52 -23.83
C SER A 618 -21.84 13.20 -23.31
N ALA A 619 -21.88 12.14 -24.14
CA ALA A 619 -21.03 10.98 -23.92
C ALA A 619 -19.59 11.37 -24.30
N ILE A 620 -18.65 11.00 -23.45
CA ILE A 620 -17.24 11.39 -23.44
C ILE A 620 -16.60 11.40 -24.83
N VAL A 621 -15.92 12.50 -25.18
CA VAL A 621 -14.87 12.50 -26.21
C VAL A 621 -13.64 13.30 -25.73
N SER A 622 -12.53 12.57 -25.55
CA SER A 622 -11.11 12.98 -25.49
C SER A 622 -10.50 13.51 -24.17
N HIS A 623 -9.23 13.12 -23.98
CA HIS A 623 -8.35 13.23 -22.81
C HIS A 623 -7.76 14.63 -22.52
N THR A 624 -8.49 15.72 -22.73
CA THR A 624 -7.97 17.07 -22.39
C THR A 624 -9.07 18.02 -21.96
N VAL A 625 -9.93 17.62 -21.01
CA VAL A 625 -10.86 18.57 -20.39
C VAL A 625 -10.09 19.35 -19.31
N PRO A 626 -9.96 20.68 -19.41
CA PRO A 626 -9.31 21.45 -18.35
C PRO A 626 -10.13 21.35 -17.07
N ILE A 627 -9.46 20.99 -15.98
CA ILE A 627 -10.06 20.99 -14.64
C ILE A 627 -10.47 22.43 -14.30
N SER A 628 -11.67 22.60 -13.76
CA SER A 628 -12.07 23.87 -13.15
C SER A 628 -12.55 23.66 -11.72
N TYR A 629 -12.75 24.75 -11.01
CA TYR A 629 -13.11 24.74 -9.60
C TYR A 629 -14.29 25.68 -9.37
N SER A 630 -15.24 25.26 -8.55
CA SER A 630 -16.31 26.13 -8.03
C SER A 630 -16.29 26.13 -6.50
N VAL A 631 -16.96 27.09 -5.88
CA VAL A 631 -17.20 27.10 -4.44
C VAL A 631 -18.66 26.73 -4.20
N GLN A 632 -18.91 25.56 -3.64
CA GLN A 632 -20.25 25.15 -3.25
C GLN A 632 -20.70 25.94 -2.02
N LEU A 633 -21.85 26.59 -2.09
CA LEU A 633 -22.43 27.43 -1.03
C LEU A 633 -23.44 26.69 -0.17
N LEU A 634 -24.36 25.98 -0.80
CA LEU A 634 -25.52 25.36 -0.15
C LEU A 634 -26.06 24.20 -0.99
N ALA A 635 -26.65 23.19 -0.33
CA ALA A 635 -27.54 22.22 -0.96
C ALA A 635 -28.87 22.16 -0.18
N SER A 636 -30.01 22.26 -0.87
CA SER A 636 -31.34 22.27 -0.23
C SER A 636 -32.35 21.47 -1.04
N LYS A 637 -33.29 20.77 -0.38
CA LYS A 637 -34.42 20.11 -1.06
C LYS A 637 -35.51 21.08 -1.52
N GLN A 638 -35.52 22.29 -0.97
CA GLN A 638 -36.43 23.37 -1.36
C GLN A 638 -35.62 24.48 -2.04
N PRO A 639 -36.12 25.09 -3.12
CA PRO A 639 -35.41 26.17 -3.80
C PRO A 639 -35.30 27.38 -2.88
N VAL A 640 -34.08 27.87 -2.70
CA VAL A 640 -33.76 29.13 -2.02
C VAL A 640 -33.91 30.27 -3.02
N ASP A 641 -34.55 31.36 -2.58
CA ASP A 641 -34.72 32.57 -3.39
C ASP A 641 -33.34 33.14 -3.76
N ILE A 642 -33.14 33.45 -5.04
CA ILE A 642 -31.84 33.90 -5.55
C ILE A 642 -31.41 35.25 -4.94
N ASN A 643 -32.34 36.05 -4.43
CA ASN A 643 -32.03 37.28 -3.70
C ASN A 643 -31.28 37.02 -2.39
N TYR A 644 -31.35 35.79 -1.86
CA TYR A 644 -30.52 35.36 -0.73
C TYR A 644 -29.01 35.53 -1.01
N PHE A 645 -28.61 35.51 -2.27
CA PHE A 645 -27.23 35.63 -2.72
C PHE A 645 -26.97 36.97 -3.44
N GLU A 646 -27.77 38.01 -3.22
CA GLU A 646 -27.68 39.30 -3.93
C GLU A 646 -26.29 39.97 -3.89
N LYS A 647 -25.47 39.61 -2.89
CA LYS A 647 -24.09 40.10 -2.69
C LYS A 647 -23.04 39.32 -3.48
N LEU A 648 -23.44 38.27 -4.20
CA LEU A 648 -22.55 37.37 -4.94
C LEU A 648 -22.79 37.49 -6.45
N ASP A 649 -21.70 37.46 -7.20
CA ASP A 649 -21.75 37.35 -8.67
C ASP A 649 -21.69 35.87 -9.10
N SER A 650 -22.31 35.56 -10.24
CA SER A 650 -22.17 34.27 -10.94
C SER A 650 -22.56 33.00 -10.14
N ILE A 651 -23.80 32.96 -9.61
CA ILE A 651 -24.32 31.80 -8.86
C ILE A 651 -24.87 30.73 -9.81
N SER A 652 -24.20 29.58 -9.88
CA SER A 652 -24.74 28.40 -10.53
C SER A 652 -25.70 27.65 -9.60
N VAL A 653 -26.83 27.19 -10.14
CA VAL A 653 -27.72 26.24 -9.47
C VAL A 653 -27.72 24.95 -10.28
N THR A 654 -27.59 23.81 -9.62
CA THR A 654 -27.73 22.50 -10.26
C THR A 654 -28.74 21.69 -9.45
N ILE A 655 -29.72 21.08 -10.12
CA ILE A 655 -30.64 20.15 -9.48
C ILE A 655 -30.00 18.76 -9.57
N SER A 656 -29.67 18.17 -8.44
CA SER A 656 -29.08 16.84 -8.43
C SER A 656 -30.12 15.76 -8.77
N PRO A 657 -29.69 14.56 -9.24
CA PRO A 657 -30.59 13.44 -9.48
C PRO A 657 -31.43 13.06 -8.24
N GLU A 658 -30.90 13.34 -7.04
CA GLU A 658 -31.57 13.12 -5.76
C GLU A 658 -32.54 14.25 -5.35
N GLY A 659 -32.76 15.24 -6.22
CA GLY A 659 -33.72 16.33 -6.04
C GLY A 659 -33.22 17.50 -5.20
N TYR A 660 -31.91 17.69 -5.03
CA TYR A 660 -31.34 18.82 -4.29
C TYR A 660 -30.97 19.98 -5.22
N TYR A 661 -31.37 21.19 -4.84
CA TYR A 661 -30.87 22.44 -5.39
C TYR A 661 -29.48 22.74 -4.79
N ARG A 662 -28.44 22.60 -5.61
CA ARG A 662 -27.04 22.87 -5.26
C ARG A 662 -26.64 24.24 -5.78
N TYR A 663 -26.27 25.15 -4.89
CA TYR A 663 -25.83 26.51 -5.19
C TYR A 663 -24.32 26.60 -5.12
N SER A 664 -23.67 27.04 -6.18
CA SER A 664 -22.23 27.27 -6.23
C SER A 664 -21.90 28.61 -6.86
N VAL A 665 -20.71 29.14 -6.57
CA VAL A 665 -20.18 30.36 -7.19
C VAL A 665 -18.76 30.13 -7.67
N GLY A 666 -18.41 30.84 -8.73
CA GLY A 666 -17.12 30.65 -9.38
C GLY A 666 -17.11 29.46 -10.32
N ASN A 667 -16.28 29.59 -11.35
CA ASN A 667 -15.88 28.53 -12.24
C ASN A 667 -14.47 28.87 -12.71
N THR A 668 -13.52 28.64 -11.82
CA THR A 668 -12.17 29.15 -11.94
C THR A 668 -11.28 28.08 -12.56
N ARG A 669 -10.21 28.50 -13.24
CA ARG A 669 -9.29 27.55 -13.87
C ARG A 669 -8.28 26.99 -12.87
N THR A 670 -8.22 27.59 -11.69
CA THR A 670 -7.24 27.26 -10.66
C THR A 670 -7.89 27.24 -9.28
N VAL A 671 -7.49 26.28 -8.44
CA VAL A 671 -8.01 26.16 -7.07
C VAL A 671 -7.79 27.43 -6.26
N GLN A 672 -6.71 28.18 -6.52
CA GLN A 672 -6.37 29.41 -5.80
C GLN A 672 -7.39 30.54 -6.06
N GLU A 673 -7.91 30.65 -7.28
CA GLU A 673 -8.98 31.60 -7.58
C GLU A 673 -10.27 31.22 -6.82
N SER A 674 -10.60 29.94 -6.72
CA SER A 674 -11.74 29.46 -5.92
C SER A 674 -11.52 29.60 -4.42
N GLU A 675 -10.30 29.44 -3.92
CA GLU A 675 -9.97 29.68 -2.51
C GLU A 675 -10.06 31.18 -2.16
N GLN A 676 -9.67 32.07 -3.07
CA GLN A 676 -9.88 33.51 -2.89
C GLN A 676 -11.38 33.86 -2.82
N ILE A 677 -12.20 33.21 -3.65
CA ILE A 677 -13.66 33.33 -3.57
C ILE A 677 -14.15 32.78 -2.22
N LEU A 678 -13.68 31.61 -1.79
CA LEU A 678 -14.05 31.00 -0.50
C LEU A 678 -13.67 31.88 0.70
N SER A 679 -12.48 32.48 0.71
CA SER A 679 -12.04 33.39 1.76
C SER A 679 -12.90 34.66 1.81
N LYS A 680 -13.27 35.21 0.66
CA LYS A 680 -14.21 36.35 0.59
C LYS A 680 -15.58 35.96 1.13
N LEU A 681 -16.11 34.80 0.75
CA LEU A 681 -17.40 34.28 1.22
C LEU A 681 -17.43 34.09 2.74
N LYS A 682 -16.35 33.53 3.32
CA LYS A 682 -16.21 33.39 4.78
C LYS A 682 -16.19 34.76 5.47
N SER A 683 -15.52 35.76 4.90
CA SER A 683 -15.46 37.12 5.47
C SER A 683 -16.81 37.84 5.49
N ILE A 684 -17.78 37.44 4.65
CA ILE A 684 -19.14 38.00 4.62
C ILE A 684 -20.18 37.11 5.32
N GLY A 685 -19.74 36.12 6.10
CA GLY A 685 -20.60 35.29 6.96
C GLY A 685 -21.09 33.97 6.36
N ILE A 686 -20.58 33.54 5.20
CA ILE A 686 -20.93 32.27 4.58
C ILE A 686 -19.89 31.20 4.98
N GLY A 687 -20.12 30.55 6.13
CA GLY A 687 -19.13 29.66 6.77
C GLY A 687 -19.05 28.23 6.23
N ASN A 688 -20.14 27.68 5.70
CA ASN A 688 -20.25 26.27 5.31
C ASN A 688 -19.86 25.98 3.85
N ALA A 689 -19.28 26.97 3.16
CA ALA A 689 -18.86 26.82 1.77
C ALA A 689 -17.53 26.05 1.65
N TYR A 690 -17.34 25.32 0.54
CA TYR A 690 -16.10 24.59 0.25
C TYR A 690 -15.76 24.61 -1.24
N VAL A 691 -14.46 24.53 -1.56
CA VAL A 691 -14.00 24.43 -2.95
C VAL A 691 -14.28 23.02 -3.47
N ARG A 692 -14.79 22.96 -4.69
CA ARG A 692 -15.14 21.75 -5.42
C ARG A 692 -14.43 21.75 -6.76
N ILE A 693 -13.94 20.59 -7.16
CA ILE A 693 -13.39 20.37 -8.50
C ILE A 693 -14.55 20.08 -9.45
N ASN A 694 -14.69 20.86 -10.50
CA ASN A 694 -15.59 20.57 -11.61
C ASN A 694 -14.76 19.82 -12.67
N ARG A 695 -14.96 18.50 -12.73
CA ARG A 695 -14.27 17.62 -13.70
C ARG A 695 -14.99 17.54 -15.06
N GLU A 696 -16.08 18.29 -15.22
CA GLU A 696 -16.77 18.53 -16.49
C GLU A 696 -16.63 20.01 -16.88
N HIS A 697 -16.03 20.28 -18.04
CA HIS A 697 -16.01 21.61 -18.65
C HIS A 697 -16.74 21.55 -20.00
N PRO A 698 -18.07 21.67 -20.00
CA PRO A 698 -18.80 21.81 -21.24
C PRO A 698 -18.49 23.20 -21.79
N GLY A 699 -17.99 23.27 -23.02
CA GLY A 699 -17.67 24.53 -23.68
C GLY A 699 -18.91 25.40 -23.93
N PHE A 700 -20.11 24.80 -23.95
CA PHE A 700 -21.34 25.44 -24.40
C PHE A 700 -22.54 25.22 -23.46
N THR A 701 -23.49 26.15 -23.49
CA THR A 701 -24.77 26.11 -22.78
C THR A 701 -25.84 26.80 -23.62
N ILE A 702 -27.10 26.68 -23.25
CA ILE A 702 -28.21 27.37 -23.92
C ILE A 702 -28.73 28.47 -23.01
N GLN A 703 -28.65 29.74 -23.43
CA GLN A 703 -29.29 30.84 -22.70
C GLN A 703 -30.76 30.94 -23.09
N ILE A 704 -31.65 30.91 -22.11
CA ILE A 704 -33.11 30.97 -22.31
C ILE A 704 -33.67 32.39 -22.17
N ILE A 705 -33.11 33.21 -21.27
CA ILE A 705 -33.55 34.60 -21.06
C ILE A 705 -32.47 35.42 -20.34
N ALA A 706 -32.48 36.74 -20.54
CA ALA A 706 -31.73 37.71 -19.75
C ALA A 706 -32.67 38.79 -19.19
N LEU A 707 -32.58 39.10 -17.90
CA LEU A 707 -33.50 39.99 -17.19
C LEU A 707 -32.74 41.03 -16.36
N SER A 708 -33.26 42.26 -16.29
CA SER A 708 -32.69 43.32 -15.44
C SER A 708 -33.02 43.16 -13.95
N LYS A 709 -34.01 42.33 -13.62
CA LYS A 709 -34.36 41.93 -12.26
C LYS A 709 -34.41 40.40 -12.16
N PRO A 710 -33.91 39.81 -11.07
CA PRO A 710 -33.92 38.37 -10.90
C PRO A 710 -35.35 37.86 -10.74
N LYS A 711 -35.65 36.76 -11.41
CA LYS A 711 -36.90 36.02 -11.37
C LYS A 711 -36.78 34.83 -10.41
N LYS A 712 -37.89 34.47 -9.73
CA LYS A 712 -37.91 33.35 -8.77
C LYS A 712 -37.68 32.02 -9.48
N LEU A 713 -36.85 31.15 -8.88
CA LEU A 713 -36.45 29.87 -9.49
C LEU A 713 -37.61 28.90 -9.68
N ASN A 714 -38.65 28.98 -8.85
CA ASN A 714 -39.86 28.17 -8.98
C ASN A 714 -40.62 28.42 -10.31
N GLN A 715 -40.33 29.51 -11.01
CA GLN A 715 -40.91 29.80 -12.33
C GLN A 715 -40.18 29.06 -13.47
N PHE A 716 -39.15 28.28 -13.15
CA PHE A 716 -38.35 27.47 -14.08
C PHE A 716 -38.34 25.98 -13.70
N GLU A 717 -39.29 25.52 -12.88
CA GLU A 717 -39.36 24.13 -12.35
C GLU A 717 -39.41 23.04 -13.43
N SER A 718 -39.81 23.38 -14.65
CA SER A 718 -39.81 22.47 -15.80
C SER A 718 -38.43 22.25 -16.45
N LEU A 719 -37.38 22.92 -15.97
CA LEU A 719 -36.03 22.89 -16.54
C LEU A 719 -35.04 22.22 -15.58
N SER A 720 -34.37 21.16 -16.05
CA SER A 720 -33.18 20.61 -15.39
C SER A 720 -31.93 21.44 -15.72
N ASP A 721 -30.88 21.35 -14.90
CA ASP A 721 -29.58 22.02 -15.13
C ASP A 721 -29.61 23.55 -15.31
N LEU A 722 -30.52 24.25 -14.62
CA LEU A 722 -30.67 25.72 -14.70
C LEU A 722 -29.54 26.49 -14.01
N MET A 723 -28.68 27.14 -14.80
CA MET A 723 -27.62 28.02 -14.34
C MET A 723 -28.03 29.50 -14.43
N VAL A 724 -27.64 30.35 -13.46
CA VAL A 724 -27.96 31.78 -13.48
C VAL A 724 -26.70 32.64 -13.39
N TYR A 725 -26.48 33.52 -14.36
CA TYR A 725 -25.32 34.41 -14.41
C TYR A 725 -25.75 35.86 -14.29
N LYS A 726 -25.23 36.60 -13.31
CA LYS A 726 -25.30 38.05 -13.32
C LYS A 726 -24.11 38.59 -14.10
N GLY A 727 -24.35 39.19 -15.26
CA GLY A 727 -23.30 39.79 -16.08
C GLY A 727 -22.80 41.11 -15.48
N SER A 728 -21.62 41.55 -15.93
CA SER A 728 -21.06 42.87 -15.59
C SER A 728 -21.94 44.04 -16.07
N ASP A 729 -22.86 43.77 -17.00
CA ASP A 729 -23.91 44.68 -17.48
C ASP A 729 -25.17 44.71 -16.58
N GLY A 730 -25.15 44.00 -15.45
CA GLY A 730 -26.26 43.98 -14.48
C GLY A 730 -27.42 43.06 -14.87
N LEU A 731 -27.34 42.33 -15.99
CA LEU A 731 -28.39 41.40 -16.42
C LEU A 731 -28.22 39.99 -15.83
N TYR A 732 -29.32 39.43 -15.35
CA TYR A 732 -29.46 38.04 -14.91
C TYR A 732 -29.81 37.15 -16.10
N ARG A 733 -28.85 36.35 -16.54
CA ARG A 733 -28.94 35.41 -17.65
C ARG A 733 -29.22 34.01 -17.13
N TYR A 734 -30.32 33.42 -17.57
CA TYR A 734 -30.71 32.06 -17.23
C TYR A 734 -30.29 31.15 -18.38
N CYS A 735 -29.58 30.09 -18.05
CA CYS A 735 -29.06 29.12 -19.02
C CYS A 735 -29.38 27.69 -18.58
N VAL A 736 -29.44 26.76 -19.51
CA VAL A 736 -29.68 25.34 -19.26
C VAL A 736 -28.77 24.48 -20.11
N GLY A 737 -28.50 23.27 -19.63
CA GLY A 737 -27.69 22.30 -20.34
C GLY A 737 -26.20 22.69 -20.39
N LYS A 738 -25.39 21.66 -20.55
CA LYS A 738 -23.94 21.70 -20.45
C LYS A 738 -23.41 20.77 -21.53
N TYR A 739 -22.84 21.36 -22.59
CA TYR A 739 -22.47 20.64 -23.81
C TYR A 739 -20.99 20.80 -24.16
N ALA A 740 -20.38 19.72 -24.63
CA ALA A 740 -19.00 19.74 -25.10
C ALA A 740 -18.88 20.52 -26.43
N THR A 741 -19.88 20.40 -27.30
CA THR A 741 -19.90 21.06 -28.62
C THR A 741 -21.16 21.92 -28.83
N PRO A 742 -21.13 22.93 -29.71
CA PRO A 742 -22.31 23.75 -29.99
C PRO A 742 -23.40 22.96 -30.74
N GLU A 743 -23.05 21.90 -31.47
CA GLU A 743 -24.00 21.04 -32.19
C GLU A 743 -24.88 20.24 -31.22
N GLU A 744 -24.32 19.75 -30.11
CA GLU A 744 -25.06 19.07 -29.05
C GLU A 744 -26.05 20.03 -28.37
N ALA A 745 -25.59 21.24 -28.05
CA ALA A 745 -26.44 22.31 -27.52
C ALA A 745 -27.56 22.67 -28.50
N GLN A 746 -27.27 22.71 -29.79
CA GLN A 746 -28.24 23.03 -30.84
C GLN A 746 -29.30 21.93 -30.99
N SER A 747 -28.94 20.65 -30.80
CA SER A 747 -29.88 19.53 -30.83
C SER A 747 -30.92 19.62 -29.70
N ASP A 748 -30.53 20.13 -28.54
CA ASP A 748 -31.40 20.29 -27.37
C ASP A 748 -32.14 21.64 -27.36
N LEU A 749 -31.70 22.62 -28.14
CA LEU A 749 -32.37 23.93 -28.27
C LEU A 749 -33.84 23.79 -28.69
N ASN A 750 -34.15 22.83 -29.56
CA ASN A 750 -35.52 22.58 -30.04
C ASN A 750 -36.48 22.13 -28.92
N LYS A 751 -35.95 21.53 -27.84
CA LYS A 751 -36.75 21.15 -26.66
C LYS A 751 -37.22 22.36 -25.85
N LEU A 752 -36.58 23.52 -26.01
CA LEU A 752 -36.90 24.73 -25.26
C LEU A 752 -37.98 25.57 -25.94
N SER A 753 -38.06 25.50 -27.27
CA SER A 753 -39.13 26.13 -28.05
C SER A 753 -40.51 25.58 -27.67
N THR A 754 -40.63 24.28 -27.40
CA THR A 754 -41.88 23.64 -26.95
C THR A 754 -42.30 24.01 -25.52
N LEU A 755 -41.37 24.55 -24.72
CA LEU A 755 -41.61 25.05 -23.36
C LEU A 755 -41.83 26.58 -23.32
N GLY A 756 -41.92 27.24 -24.47
CA GLY A 756 -42.17 28.68 -24.58
C GLY A 756 -40.92 29.56 -24.53
N TYR A 757 -39.72 28.99 -24.62
CA TYR A 757 -38.44 29.74 -24.71
C TYR A 757 -37.98 29.88 -26.17
N SER A 758 -38.83 30.44 -27.02
CA SER A 758 -38.58 30.54 -28.47
C SER A 758 -37.38 31.42 -28.87
N ASN A 759 -36.87 32.22 -27.93
CA ASN A 759 -35.71 33.10 -28.12
C ASN A 759 -34.43 32.55 -27.48
N ALA A 760 -34.43 31.28 -27.05
CA ALA A 760 -33.24 30.64 -26.52
C ALA A 760 -32.15 30.51 -27.60
N PHE A 761 -30.87 30.56 -27.21
CA PHE A 761 -29.76 30.39 -28.14
C PHE A 761 -28.54 29.73 -27.47
N VAL A 762 -27.73 29.04 -28.28
CA VAL A 762 -26.47 28.43 -27.84
C VAL A 762 -25.42 29.51 -27.59
N ARG A 763 -24.69 29.39 -26.48
CA ARG A 763 -23.57 30.27 -26.12
C ARG A 763 -22.42 29.49 -25.50
N VAL A 764 -21.26 30.14 -25.40
CA VAL A 764 -20.10 29.62 -24.66
C VAL A 764 -20.36 29.73 -23.15
N LEU A 765 -20.05 28.67 -22.42
CA LEU A 765 -20.15 28.63 -20.96
C LEU A 765 -19.07 29.53 -20.33
N GLY A 766 -19.47 30.55 -19.56
CA GLY A 766 -18.54 31.43 -18.83
C GLY A 766 -18.02 32.67 -19.55
N ARG A 767 -18.59 33.07 -20.70
CA ARG A 767 -18.34 34.37 -21.36
C ARG A 767 -19.58 35.22 -21.40
#